data_AF-A0A803WBL0-F1
#
_entry.id   AF-A0A803WBL0-F1
#
_cell.length_a   1.000
_cell.length_b   1.000
_cell.length_c   1.000
_cell.angle_alpha   90.00
_cell.angle_beta   90.00
_cell.angle_gamma   90.00
#
_symmetry.space_group_name_H-M   'P 1'
#
loop_
_entity.id
_entity.type
_entity.pdbx_description
1 polymer ?
#
loop_
_entity_poly.entity_id
_entity_poly.type
_entity_poly.pdbx_seq_one_letter_code
_entity_poly.pdbx_strand_id
1 'polypeptide(L)'
;MTVSRKMEKAKILQQLSKIQNNVKRLQQQLKDVKPTPEFVEKIKEMMEEIENAINAFKEEQRQIYQQLLKEEKAVINELSLFERKVELWALGSSTAEKVWKLPSARVTVDKTLENHLPREVIEFERFLQRTGGRQGGWDDYDHQNFLKIRTKYRGRLSYMDEALEYLSGRTKEDIEQHDKWYQEYVILHERKKESIKKWKEKQQQEKERNLKEKEKSEKILKERWLQREEAQKQKAEEERKRKQAKVEVWKKQKVVAFAIDQVSQLKLEEKSQQKERQSHVKLLLERNTLQKKVKEELEKLENEKREETEKEGRKKIAAEEISKFQEHALHKLELRVLQKHAKEIEKEEKEKRLAKLREKVEIRVTRDRSRLNRPSKGGEERRPEMAPASVSQRLTIAFFALSGLDMLDSLDVVNKDDIIEWIYSLQVLPTEDRSNMNRCGFRGSSYLGMPFNPSKGPGISHPYDSGHIAMTYTGLSCLVILGDDLSRVNRDAILAGLRALQLEDGSFCAVLEGSENDMRFVYCASCICYMLDNWSGMDMKKAIDYIRRSMSYDNGLAQGAGLESHGGSTFCGIASLCLMGKLEEVFSEKELNRIRRWCIMRQQNGYHGRPNKPVDTCYSFWVGATLKLLNIFQYTNFEKNRNYILSTQDRLVGGFAKWPDSHPDALHAYFGICGLSLIGESGICKVHPALNVSTRASERLHHLHQIWKTRTLNSVQMAHTSLHD
;
A
#
# COMPACT_ATOMS: atom_id res chain seq x y z
N MET A 1 20.53 40.55 -16.41
CA MET A 1 20.07 39.53 -15.43
C MET A 1 21.19 38.61 -14.90
N THR A 2 22.17 38.20 -15.71
CA THR A 2 23.24 37.24 -15.32
C THR A 2 24.24 37.76 -14.28
N VAL A 3 24.51 39.08 -14.23
CA VAL A 3 25.42 39.69 -13.24
C VAL A 3 24.78 39.76 -11.84
N SER A 4 23.48 40.08 -11.77
CA SER A 4 22.72 40.17 -10.52
C SER A 4 22.58 38.81 -9.80
N ARG A 5 22.27 37.74 -10.54
CA ARG A 5 22.21 36.36 -9.97
C ARG A 5 23.55 35.84 -9.45
N LYS A 6 24.66 36.25 -10.08
CA LYS A 6 26.01 35.88 -9.61
C LYS A 6 26.33 36.56 -8.27
N MET A 7 25.96 37.83 -8.10
CA MET A 7 26.13 38.55 -6.84
C MET A 7 25.27 37.96 -5.72
N GLU A 8 24.02 37.60 -6.01
CA GLU A 8 23.12 36.98 -5.04
C GLU A 8 23.64 35.62 -4.57
N LYS A 9 24.10 34.77 -5.51
CA LYS A 9 24.75 33.50 -5.19
C LYS A 9 26.00 33.70 -4.32
N ALA A 10 26.82 34.72 -4.61
CA ALA A 10 28.00 35.03 -3.80
C ALA A 10 27.62 35.45 -2.37
N LYS A 11 26.57 36.26 -2.20
CA LYS A 11 26.07 36.70 -0.89
C LYS A 11 25.55 35.52 -0.05
N ILE A 12 24.81 34.59 -0.66
CA ILE A 12 24.33 33.38 0.02
C ILE A 12 25.50 32.49 0.46
N LEU A 13 26.49 32.28 -0.42
CA LEU A 13 27.68 31.49 -0.09
C LEU A 13 28.48 32.13 1.06
N GLN A 14 28.55 33.45 1.13
CA GLN A 14 29.20 34.16 2.23
C GLN A 14 28.46 33.96 3.57
N GLN A 15 27.13 34.04 3.58
CA GLN A 15 26.31 33.80 4.78
C GLN A 15 26.43 32.35 5.26
N LEU A 16 26.38 31.38 4.34
CA LEU A 16 26.55 29.95 4.65
C LEU A 16 27.96 29.64 5.19
N SER A 17 29.00 30.25 4.62
CA SER A 17 30.38 30.12 5.11
C SER A 17 30.52 30.61 6.56
N LYS A 18 29.83 31.71 6.91
CA LYS A 18 29.83 32.23 8.30
C LYS A 18 29.19 31.24 9.28
N ILE A 19 28.04 30.66 8.93
CA ILE A 19 27.37 29.65 9.75
C ILE A 19 28.26 28.40 9.87
N GLN A 20 28.85 27.96 8.76
CA GLN A 20 29.74 26.79 8.74
C GLN A 20 30.97 26.99 9.63
N ASN A 21 31.55 28.20 9.66
CA ASN A 21 32.68 28.53 10.51
C ASN A 21 32.30 28.52 12.00
N ASN A 22 31.10 29.00 12.36
CA ASN A 22 30.61 28.93 13.74
C ASN A 22 30.42 27.47 14.18
N VAL A 23 29.87 26.61 13.31
CA VAL A 23 29.72 25.17 13.57
C VAL A 23 31.07 24.47 13.70
N LYS A 24 32.05 24.79 12.84
CA LYS A 24 33.41 24.27 12.95
C LYS A 24 34.08 24.70 14.25
N ARG A 25 33.87 25.94 14.71
CA ARG A 25 34.37 26.44 15.98
C ARG A 25 33.78 25.65 17.15
N LEU A 26 32.47 25.38 17.13
CA LEU A 26 31.81 24.53 18.13
C LEU A 26 32.38 23.11 18.12
N GLN A 27 32.52 22.50 16.94
CA GLN A 27 33.12 21.16 16.78
C GLN A 27 34.55 21.10 17.31
N GLN A 28 35.35 22.16 17.12
CA GLN A 28 36.72 22.21 17.62
C GLN A 28 36.77 22.31 19.15
N GLN A 29 35.82 23.03 19.77
CA GLN A 29 35.74 23.10 21.24
C GLN A 29 35.25 21.79 21.87
N LEU A 30 34.53 20.95 21.13
CA LEU A 30 34.03 19.65 21.60
C LEU A 30 35.07 18.52 21.56
N LYS A 31 36.26 18.72 20.97
CA LYS A 31 37.21 17.62 20.74
C LYS A 31 38.08 17.24 21.95
N ASP A 32 38.38 18.15 22.88
CA ASP A 32 39.28 17.85 24.01
C ASP A 32 39.03 18.72 25.27
N VAL A 33 37.93 18.53 25.99
CA VAL A 33 37.69 19.25 27.26
C VAL A 33 36.90 18.42 28.28
N LYS A 34 37.28 18.50 29.57
CA LYS A 34 36.51 17.93 30.69
C LYS A 34 35.28 18.81 30.97
N PRO A 35 34.06 18.25 31.09
CA PRO A 35 32.84 19.04 31.26
C PRO A 35 32.78 19.68 32.66
N THR A 36 33.19 20.95 32.74
CA THR A 36 32.89 21.82 33.89
C THR A 36 31.57 22.58 33.64
N PRO A 37 30.83 22.97 34.69
CA PRO A 37 29.57 23.71 34.54
C PRO A 37 29.70 24.98 33.69
N GLU A 38 30.81 25.71 33.82
CA GLU A 38 31.10 26.93 33.05
C GLU A 38 31.35 26.64 31.56
N PHE A 39 31.90 25.47 31.25
CA PHE A 39 32.12 25.04 29.86
C PHE A 39 30.81 24.62 29.19
N VAL A 40 29.89 23.99 29.93
CA VAL A 40 28.56 23.62 29.43
C VAL A 40 27.74 24.86 29.11
N GLU A 41 27.77 25.90 29.95
CA GLU A 41 27.05 27.16 29.65
C GLU A 41 27.61 27.85 28.41
N LYS A 42 28.94 27.86 28.24
CA LYS A 42 29.59 28.39 27.04
C LYS A 42 29.22 27.63 25.75
N ILE A 43 29.08 26.30 25.82
CA ILE A 43 28.60 25.51 24.68
C ILE A 43 27.16 25.88 24.34
N LYS A 44 26.32 26.04 25.37
CA LYS A 44 24.91 26.40 25.20
C LYS A 44 24.76 27.78 24.53
N GLU A 45 25.51 28.79 24.98
CA GLU A 45 25.55 30.11 24.34
C GLU A 45 25.96 30.01 22.86
N MET A 46 27.01 29.25 22.54
CA MET A 46 27.45 29.04 21.16
C MET A 46 26.41 28.28 20.30
N MET A 47 25.69 27.33 20.88
CA MET A 47 24.61 26.61 20.21
C MET A 47 23.43 27.55 19.92
N GLU A 48 23.04 28.38 20.89
CA GLU A 48 21.99 29.39 20.72
C GLU A 48 22.37 30.43 19.65
N GLU A 49 23.62 30.88 19.60
CA GLU A 49 24.12 31.76 18.53
C GLU A 49 24.03 31.13 17.14
N ILE A 50 24.40 29.85 17.01
CA ILE A 50 24.31 29.11 15.74
C ILE A 50 22.85 28.92 15.33
N GLU A 51 21.99 28.55 16.28
CA GLU A 51 20.56 28.35 16.05
C GLU A 51 19.89 29.65 15.60
N ASN A 52 20.18 30.76 16.29
CA ASN A 52 19.69 32.09 15.91
C ASN A 52 20.19 32.51 14.52
N ALA A 53 21.46 32.25 14.18
CA ALA A 53 22.00 32.55 12.85
C ALA A 53 21.33 31.71 11.74
N ILE A 54 21.04 30.43 12.00
CA ILE A 54 20.33 29.55 11.04
C ILE A 54 18.88 30.01 10.86
N ASN A 55 18.20 30.35 11.95
CA ASN A 55 16.80 30.79 11.91
C ASN A 55 16.67 32.14 11.19
N ALA A 56 17.57 33.10 11.45
CA ALA A 56 17.61 34.37 10.74
C ALA A 56 17.86 34.18 9.24
N PHE A 57 18.81 33.32 8.87
CA PHE A 57 19.08 33.02 7.46
C PHE A 57 17.86 32.38 6.77
N LYS A 58 17.20 31.41 7.41
CA LYS A 58 15.99 30.77 6.86
C LYS A 58 14.86 31.77 6.64
N GLU A 59 14.64 32.68 7.58
CA GLU A 59 13.58 33.70 7.47
C GLU A 59 13.89 34.73 6.37
N GLU A 60 15.16 35.18 6.25
CA GLU A 60 15.59 36.06 5.14
C GLU A 60 15.36 35.40 3.77
N GLN A 61 15.78 34.13 3.61
CA GLN A 61 15.58 33.39 2.35
C GLN A 61 14.10 33.17 2.04
N ARG A 62 13.27 32.93 3.06
CA ARG A 62 11.82 32.78 2.90
C ARG A 62 11.15 34.06 2.41
N GLN A 63 11.55 35.22 2.93
CA GLN A 63 11.03 36.52 2.51
C GLN A 63 11.41 36.84 1.06
N ILE A 64 12.67 36.59 0.68
CA ILE A 64 13.14 36.75 -0.70
C ILE A 64 12.34 35.84 -1.65
N TYR A 65 12.16 34.57 -1.28
CA TYR A 65 11.37 33.63 -2.08
C TYR A 65 9.91 34.07 -2.27
N GLN A 66 9.25 34.57 -1.21
CA GLN A 66 7.89 35.10 -1.32
C GLN A 66 7.80 36.32 -2.22
N GLN A 67 8.80 37.20 -2.18
CA GLN A 67 8.87 38.36 -3.06
C GLN A 67 9.06 37.94 -4.53
N LEU A 68 9.94 36.97 -4.79
CA LEU A 68 10.16 36.42 -6.14
C LEU A 68 8.90 35.75 -6.71
N LEU A 69 8.15 34.99 -5.89
CA LEU A 69 6.86 34.42 -6.31
C LEU A 69 5.83 35.50 -6.67
N LYS A 70 5.82 36.61 -5.95
CA LYS A 70 4.93 37.74 -6.24
C LYS A 70 5.30 38.42 -7.56
N GLU A 71 6.60 38.58 -7.81
CA GLU A 71 7.13 39.13 -9.07
C GLU A 71 6.87 38.18 -10.24
N GLU A 72 7.09 36.88 -10.08
CA GLU A 72 6.77 35.86 -11.09
C GLU A 72 5.29 35.92 -11.48
N LYS A 73 4.38 35.99 -10.50
CA LYS A 73 2.96 36.13 -10.77
C LYS A 73 2.61 37.43 -11.51
N ALA A 74 3.29 38.54 -11.20
CA ALA A 74 3.11 39.79 -11.91
C ALA A 74 3.56 39.69 -13.37
N VAL A 75 4.74 39.13 -13.61
CA VAL A 75 5.30 38.93 -14.95
C VAL A 75 4.46 37.95 -15.78
N ILE A 76 3.95 36.87 -15.18
CA ILE A 76 3.03 35.94 -15.87
C ILE A 76 1.75 36.66 -16.30
N ASN A 77 1.19 37.51 -15.44
CA ASN A 77 0.01 38.29 -15.81
C ASN A 77 0.33 39.27 -16.96
N GLU A 78 1.49 39.95 -16.91
CA GLU A 78 1.94 40.83 -17.99
C GLU A 78 2.15 40.08 -19.30
N LEU A 79 2.77 38.90 -19.26
CA LEU A 79 2.96 38.02 -20.40
C LEU A 79 1.61 37.58 -20.99
N SER A 80 0.65 37.20 -20.16
CA SER A 80 -0.69 36.82 -20.63
C SER A 80 -1.43 37.98 -21.31
N LEU A 81 -1.21 39.21 -20.84
CA LEU A 81 -1.76 40.41 -21.48
C LEU A 81 -1.05 40.71 -22.80
N PHE A 82 0.26 40.48 -22.86
CA PHE A 82 1.04 40.63 -24.09
C PHE A 82 0.66 39.57 -25.12
N GLU A 83 0.48 38.32 -24.70
CA GLU A 83 0.06 37.19 -25.51
C GLU A 83 -1.31 37.47 -26.13
N ARG A 84 -2.28 37.94 -25.34
CA ARG A 84 -3.58 38.41 -25.87
C ARG A 84 -3.45 39.55 -26.88
N LYS A 85 -2.53 40.50 -26.65
CA LYS A 85 -2.27 41.57 -27.63
C LYS A 85 -1.64 41.05 -28.91
N VAL A 86 -0.73 40.08 -28.81
CA VAL A 86 -0.09 39.41 -29.94
C VAL A 86 -1.12 38.59 -30.72
N GLU A 87 -2.04 37.89 -30.06
CA GLU A 87 -3.18 37.20 -30.69
C GLU A 87 -4.09 38.18 -31.43
N LEU A 88 -4.42 39.33 -30.80
CA LEU A 88 -5.20 40.40 -31.44
C LEU A 88 -4.48 41.02 -32.65
N TRP A 89 -3.15 41.14 -32.61
CA TRP A 89 -2.34 41.59 -33.75
C TRP A 89 -2.21 40.52 -34.84
N ALA A 90 -2.11 39.24 -34.48
CA ALA A 90 -2.03 38.10 -35.39
C ALA A 90 -3.35 37.87 -36.15
N LEU A 91 -4.48 38.24 -35.56
CA LEU A 91 -5.79 38.27 -36.22
C LEU A 91 -5.92 39.40 -37.27
N GLY A 92 -4.95 40.32 -37.34
CA GLY A 92 -4.67 41.17 -38.50
C GLY A 92 -5.78 42.13 -38.94
N SER A 93 -5.58 43.43 -38.69
CA SER A 93 -5.57 44.49 -39.73
C SER A 93 -6.61 44.42 -40.89
N SER A 94 -7.87 44.08 -40.59
CA SER A 94 -9.00 44.13 -41.53
C SER A 94 -10.15 45.04 -41.06
N THR A 95 -9.93 45.90 -40.06
CA THR A 95 -10.96 46.80 -39.53
C THR A 95 -10.46 48.24 -39.37
N ALA A 96 -9.58 48.69 -40.26
CA ALA A 96 -9.24 50.12 -40.38
C ALA A 96 -10.29 50.93 -41.17
N GLU A 97 -11.29 50.29 -41.79
CA GLU A 97 -12.35 50.99 -42.53
C GLU A 97 -13.74 50.42 -42.17
N LYS A 98 -14.34 50.97 -41.11
CA LYS A 98 -15.81 51.09 -40.89
C LYS A 98 -16.05 51.63 -39.49
N VAL A 99 -15.65 52.87 -39.27
CA VAL A 99 -16.37 53.72 -38.34
C VAL A 99 -17.67 54.11 -39.04
N TRP A 100 -18.77 54.26 -38.28
CA TRP A 100 -20.12 54.69 -38.68
C TRP A 100 -21.09 53.57 -39.08
N LYS A 101 -21.65 52.89 -38.08
CA LYS A 101 -23.09 52.86 -37.76
C LYS A 101 -23.36 51.84 -36.64
N LEU A 102 -23.98 52.32 -35.55
CA LEU A 102 -24.54 51.45 -34.50
C LEU A 102 -25.51 50.43 -35.09
N PRO A 103 -25.53 49.21 -34.53
CA PRO A 103 -26.81 48.63 -34.14
C PRO A 103 -26.83 48.27 -32.65
N SER A 104 -27.94 48.64 -32.04
CA SER A 104 -28.43 48.14 -30.76
C SER A 104 -28.29 46.62 -30.66
N ALA A 105 -27.43 46.14 -29.77
CA ALA A 105 -27.33 44.73 -29.43
C ALA A 105 -27.48 44.59 -27.91
N ARG A 106 -28.58 43.96 -27.51
CA ARG A 106 -28.81 43.48 -26.15
C ARG A 106 -27.67 42.52 -25.78
N VAL A 107 -26.92 42.83 -24.73
CA VAL A 107 -25.91 41.93 -24.17
C VAL A 107 -26.41 41.40 -22.83
N THR A 108 -26.44 40.08 -22.76
CA THR A 108 -26.84 39.25 -21.61
C THR A 108 -25.91 39.47 -20.42
N VAL A 109 -26.52 39.80 -19.28
CA VAL A 109 -25.88 39.91 -17.97
C VAL A 109 -25.48 38.52 -17.49
N ASP A 110 -24.18 38.29 -17.28
CA ASP A 110 -23.70 37.13 -16.53
C ASP A 110 -24.08 37.30 -15.05
N LYS A 111 -25.07 36.52 -14.61
CA LYS A 111 -25.71 36.60 -13.28
C LYS A 111 -24.88 35.97 -12.15
N THR A 112 -23.64 35.58 -12.37
CA THR A 112 -22.88 34.78 -11.41
C THR A 112 -21.93 35.56 -10.49
N LEU A 113 -21.84 36.89 -10.62
CA LEU A 113 -20.94 37.76 -9.80
C LEU A 113 -21.65 38.73 -8.84
N GLU A 114 -22.99 38.75 -8.78
CA GLU A 114 -23.74 39.81 -8.08
C GLU A 114 -23.81 39.69 -6.55
N ASN A 115 -23.34 38.61 -5.92
CA ASN A 115 -23.67 38.37 -4.51
C ASN A 115 -22.63 38.81 -3.45
N HIS A 116 -21.42 39.25 -3.80
CA HIS A 116 -20.38 39.53 -2.78
C HIS A 116 -19.72 40.92 -2.86
N LEU A 117 -20.14 41.78 -3.79
CA LEU A 117 -19.60 43.13 -3.95
C LEU A 117 -20.59 44.20 -3.48
N PRO A 118 -20.13 45.28 -2.81
CA PRO A 118 -21.00 46.38 -2.42
C PRO A 118 -21.71 47.02 -3.61
N ARG A 119 -22.94 47.48 -3.40
CA ARG A 119 -23.84 47.99 -4.45
C ARG A 119 -23.24 49.14 -5.26
N GLU A 120 -22.46 50.00 -4.61
CA GLU A 120 -21.80 51.16 -5.22
C GLU A 120 -20.68 50.76 -6.19
N VAL A 121 -20.06 49.59 -5.98
CA VAL A 121 -19.04 49.03 -6.90
C VAL A 121 -19.71 48.58 -8.21
N ILE A 122 -20.87 47.94 -8.09
CA ILE A 122 -21.68 47.47 -9.22
C ILE A 122 -22.24 48.66 -10.00
N GLU A 123 -22.70 49.70 -9.29
CA GLU A 123 -23.20 50.93 -9.91
C GLU A 123 -22.11 51.64 -10.73
N PHE A 124 -20.89 51.75 -10.21
CA PHE A 124 -19.75 52.29 -10.95
C PHE A 124 -19.39 51.44 -12.18
N GLU A 125 -19.41 50.10 -12.06
CA GLU A 125 -19.11 49.22 -13.20
C GLU A 125 -20.17 49.30 -14.29
N ARG A 126 -21.45 49.39 -13.92
CA ARG A 126 -22.55 49.63 -14.87
C ARG A 126 -22.44 51.00 -15.54
N PHE A 127 -21.98 52.03 -14.81
CA PHE A 127 -21.71 53.35 -15.39
C PHE A 127 -20.62 53.26 -16.46
N LEU A 128 -19.46 52.65 -16.16
CA LEU A 128 -18.39 52.49 -17.15
C LEU A 128 -18.82 51.70 -18.38
N GLN A 129 -19.62 50.64 -18.21
CA GLN A 129 -20.12 49.86 -19.32
C GLN A 129 -21.07 50.65 -20.24
N ARG A 130 -21.85 51.59 -19.68
CA ARG A 130 -22.78 52.42 -20.45
C ARG A 130 -22.11 53.61 -21.13
N THR A 131 -21.06 54.17 -20.55
CA THR A 131 -20.45 55.42 -20.99
C THR A 131 -19.14 55.25 -21.76
N GLY A 132 -18.89 54.09 -22.36
CA GLY A 132 -17.67 53.89 -23.17
C GLY A 132 -16.38 53.69 -22.36
N GLY A 133 -16.48 53.13 -21.15
CA GLY A 133 -15.33 52.72 -20.35
C GLY A 133 -14.74 53.82 -19.46
N ARG A 134 -13.46 53.67 -19.11
CA ARG A 134 -12.75 54.58 -18.17
C ARG A 134 -12.41 55.95 -18.77
N GLN A 135 -12.60 56.12 -20.06
CA GLN A 135 -12.26 57.33 -20.81
C GLN A 135 -13.50 57.93 -21.47
N GLY A 136 -14.72 57.53 -21.10
CA GLY A 136 -15.94 58.16 -21.59
C GLY A 136 -16.21 57.98 -23.09
N GLY A 137 -15.56 57.00 -23.73
CA GLY A 137 -15.59 56.81 -25.18
C GLY A 137 -14.62 57.69 -25.97
N TRP A 138 -13.78 58.47 -25.29
CA TRP A 138 -12.66 59.20 -25.89
C TRP A 138 -11.41 58.31 -25.95
N ASP A 139 -10.53 58.58 -26.91
CA ASP A 139 -9.21 57.92 -26.93
C ASP A 139 -8.28 58.47 -25.84
N ASP A 140 -7.21 57.71 -25.58
CA ASP A 140 -6.22 58.02 -24.54
C ASP A 140 -5.59 59.41 -24.70
N TYR A 141 -5.36 59.85 -25.95
CA TYR A 141 -4.68 61.11 -26.23
C TYR A 141 -5.60 62.30 -25.91
N ASP A 142 -6.83 62.28 -26.45
CA ASP A 142 -7.84 63.30 -26.23
C ASP A 142 -8.22 63.39 -24.74
N HIS A 143 -8.43 62.25 -24.08
CA HIS A 143 -8.79 62.24 -22.66
C HIS A 143 -7.66 62.78 -21.77
N GLN A 144 -6.39 62.44 -22.05
CA GLN A 144 -5.28 62.96 -21.26
C GLN A 144 -5.06 64.46 -21.45
N ASN A 145 -5.22 64.99 -22.67
CA ASN A 145 -5.13 66.42 -22.92
C ASN A 145 -6.28 67.18 -22.25
N PHE A 146 -7.50 66.65 -22.34
CA PHE A 146 -8.65 67.17 -21.59
C PHE A 146 -8.36 67.26 -20.08
N LEU A 147 -7.82 66.19 -19.47
CA LEU A 147 -7.47 66.20 -18.05
C LEU A 147 -6.40 67.22 -17.71
N LYS A 148 -5.33 67.33 -18.52
CA LYS A 148 -4.25 68.31 -18.30
C LYS A 148 -4.80 69.74 -18.29
N ILE A 149 -5.63 70.08 -19.26
CA ILE A 149 -6.21 71.43 -19.40
C ILE A 149 -7.21 71.70 -18.27
N ARG A 150 -8.09 70.74 -17.97
CA ARG A 150 -9.06 70.86 -16.88
C ARG A 150 -8.41 71.03 -15.51
N THR A 151 -7.33 70.30 -15.24
CA THR A 151 -6.55 70.42 -14.01
C THR A 151 -5.84 71.77 -13.93
N LYS A 152 -5.29 72.27 -15.05
CA LYS A 152 -4.66 73.60 -15.14
C LYS A 152 -5.63 74.72 -14.77
N TYR A 153 -6.89 74.64 -15.22
CA TYR A 153 -7.91 75.67 -14.97
C TYR A 153 -8.81 75.40 -13.75
N ARG A 154 -8.57 74.32 -13.00
CA ARG A 154 -9.42 73.86 -11.88
C ARG A 154 -10.92 73.82 -12.24
N GLY A 155 -11.25 73.53 -13.50
CA GLY A 155 -12.63 73.44 -13.99
C GLY A 155 -13.40 74.76 -14.16
N ARG A 156 -12.74 75.93 -14.24
CA ARG A 156 -13.41 77.22 -14.53
C ARG A 156 -13.67 77.39 -16.03
N LEU A 157 -14.81 77.98 -16.41
CA LEU A 157 -15.33 78.14 -17.80
C LEU A 157 -14.32 78.61 -18.87
N SER A 158 -13.22 79.25 -18.50
CA SER A 158 -12.15 79.71 -19.40
C SER A 158 -11.28 78.60 -19.99
N TYR A 159 -11.50 77.32 -19.65
CA TYR A 159 -10.72 76.19 -20.17
C TYR A 159 -11.19 75.72 -21.56
N MET A 160 -12.39 76.11 -21.99
CA MET A 160 -13.01 75.60 -23.22
C MET A 160 -12.28 76.07 -24.48
N ASP A 161 -11.85 77.33 -24.51
CA ASP A 161 -11.18 77.90 -25.67
C ASP A 161 -9.77 77.28 -25.85
N GLU A 162 -9.04 77.05 -24.76
CA GLU A 162 -7.77 76.33 -24.80
C GLU A 162 -7.97 74.83 -25.08
N ALA A 163 -9.04 74.21 -24.59
CA ALA A 163 -9.33 72.80 -24.88
C ALA A 163 -9.63 72.56 -26.37
N LEU A 164 -10.30 73.49 -27.05
CA LEU A 164 -10.59 73.40 -28.49
C LEU A 164 -9.33 73.51 -29.36
N GLU A 165 -8.32 74.28 -28.93
CA GLU A 165 -7.05 74.38 -29.65
C GLU A 165 -6.23 73.09 -29.60
N TYR A 166 -6.25 72.38 -28.47
CA TYR A 166 -5.47 71.14 -28.26
C TYR A 166 -6.22 69.87 -28.67
N LEU A 167 -7.55 69.91 -28.81
CA LEU A 167 -8.40 68.78 -29.21
C LEU A 167 -8.92 68.99 -30.63
N SER A 168 -7.99 68.96 -31.60
CA SER A 168 -8.31 69.19 -33.01
C SER A 168 -9.28 68.11 -33.54
N GLY A 169 -10.52 68.52 -33.80
CA GLY A 169 -11.59 67.64 -34.33
C GLY A 169 -12.75 67.39 -33.35
N ARG A 170 -12.72 67.95 -32.14
CA ARG A 170 -13.85 67.92 -31.18
C ARG A 170 -14.61 69.23 -31.17
N THR A 171 -15.93 69.14 -31.05
CA THR A 171 -16.78 70.31 -30.90
C THR A 171 -16.81 70.78 -29.44
N LYS A 172 -17.27 72.02 -29.23
CA LYS A 172 -17.44 72.56 -27.88
C LYS A 172 -18.43 71.72 -27.07
N GLU A 173 -19.47 71.23 -27.75
CA GLU A 173 -20.48 70.34 -27.20
C GLU A 173 -19.89 69.00 -26.76
N ASP A 174 -18.94 68.43 -27.51
CA ASP A 174 -18.26 67.18 -27.13
C ASP A 174 -17.46 67.35 -25.84
N ILE A 175 -16.72 68.45 -25.71
CA ILE A 175 -15.91 68.76 -24.51
C ILE A 175 -16.83 68.98 -23.30
N GLU A 176 -17.95 69.68 -23.47
CA GLU A 176 -18.94 69.90 -22.39
C GLU A 176 -19.60 68.59 -21.92
N GLN A 177 -19.95 67.70 -22.85
CA GLN A 177 -20.50 66.39 -22.52
C GLN A 177 -19.48 65.52 -21.79
N HIS A 178 -18.22 65.55 -22.22
CA HIS A 178 -17.15 64.81 -21.58
C HIS A 178 -16.81 65.33 -20.18
N ASP A 179 -16.90 66.64 -19.96
CA ASP A 179 -16.73 67.22 -18.62
C ASP A 179 -17.85 66.80 -17.66
N LYS A 180 -19.11 66.82 -18.12
CA LYS A 180 -20.24 66.31 -17.33
C LYS A 180 -20.05 64.83 -16.98
N TRP A 181 -19.66 64.02 -17.97
CA TRP A 181 -19.34 62.61 -17.74
C TRP A 181 -18.20 62.44 -16.72
N TYR A 182 -17.11 63.20 -16.85
CA TYR A 182 -15.96 63.08 -15.97
C TYR A 182 -16.27 63.52 -14.53
N GLN A 183 -17.13 64.53 -14.35
CA GLN A 183 -17.65 64.90 -13.02
C GLN A 183 -18.41 63.75 -12.36
N GLU A 184 -19.31 63.10 -13.10
CA GLU A 184 -20.06 61.95 -12.62
C GLU A 184 -19.15 60.73 -12.33
N TYR A 185 -18.17 60.49 -13.21
CA TYR A 185 -17.14 59.46 -13.04
C TYR A 185 -16.39 59.65 -11.72
N VAL A 186 -15.93 60.86 -11.41
CA VAL A 186 -15.18 61.15 -10.18
C VAL A 186 -16.03 60.90 -8.93
N ILE A 187 -17.30 61.32 -8.93
CA ILE A 187 -18.21 61.11 -7.80
C ILE A 187 -18.45 59.62 -7.55
N LEU A 188 -18.77 58.86 -8.60
CA LEU A 188 -19.05 57.43 -8.48
C LEU A 188 -17.79 56.63 -8.13
N HIS A 189 -16.63 57.04 -8.65
CA HIS A 189 -15.35 56.42 -8.32
C HIS A 189 -14.97 56.61 -6.85
N GLU A 190 -15.21 57.79 -6.26
CA GLU A 190 -14.99 57.99 -4.83
C GLU A 190 -15.98 57.22 -3.95
N ARG A 191 -17.26 57.17 -4.33
CA ARG A 191 -18.25 56.31 -3.65
C ARG A 191 -17.85 54.83 -3.66
N LYS A 192 -17.33 54.34 -4.79
CA LYS A 192 -16.77 52.98 -4.91
C LYS A 192 -15.60 52.77 -3.95
N LYS A 193 -14.64 53.71 -3.87
CA LYS A 193 -13.49 53.61 -2.96
C LYS A 193 -13.92 53.55 -1.49
N GLU A 194 -14.84 54.42 -1.08
CA GLU A 194 -15.37 54.42 0.29
C GLU A 194 -16.09 53.12 0.63
N SER A 195 -16.90 52.60 -0.30
CA SER A 195 -17.63 51.35 -0.10
C SER A 195 -16.69 50.14 0.02
N ILE A 196 -15.63 50.08 -0.80
CA ILE A 196 -14.58 49.05 -0.70
C ILE A 196 -13.83 49.15 0.64
N LYS A 197 -13.55 50.36 1.12
CA LYS A 197 -12.89 50.57 2.42
C LYS A 197 -13.74 50.02 3.57
N LYS A 198 -15.03 50.38 3.62
CA LYS A 198 -15.98 49.88 4.62
C LYS A 198 -16.15 48.35 4.55
N TRP A 199 -16.20 47.80 3.34
CA TRP A 199 -16.28 46.36 3.12
C TRP A 199 -15.05 45.61 3.66
N LYS A 200 -13.84 46.13 3.39
CA LYS A 200 -12.58 45.55 3.93
C LYS A 200 -12.51 45.62 5.45
N GLU A 201 -12.93 46.72 6.07
CA GLU A 201 -12.98 46.87 7.52
C GLU A 201 -13.95 45.84 8.15
N LYS A 202 -15.12 45.62 7.53
CA LYS A 202 -16.09 44.62 7.98
C LYS A 202 -15.56 43.18 7.87
N GLN A 203 -14.89 42.85 6.76
CA GLN A 203 -14.27 41.53 6.57
C GLN A 203 -13.15 41.26 7.58
N GLN A 204 -12.37 42.29 7.93
CA GLN A 204 -11.33 42.18 8.96
C GLN A 204 -11.93 41.92 10.35
N GLN A 205 -12.99 42.64 10.72
CA GLN A 205 -13.69 42.43 11.99
C GLN A 205 -14.31 41.04 12.10
N GLU A 206 -14.90 40.53 11.00
CA GLU A 206 -15.48 39.18 10.95
C GLU A 206 -14.40 38.09 11.08
N LYS A 207 -13.24 38.31 10.46
CA LYS A 207 -12.07 37.42 10.61
C LYS A 207 -11.54 37.39 12.03
N GLU A 208 -11.45 38.53 12.71
CA GLU A 208 -11.04 38.59 14.12
C GLU A 208 -12.05 37.92 15.06
N ARG A 209 -13.36 38.05 14.78
CA ARG A 209 -14.40 37.36 15.55
C ARG A 209 -14.30 35.85 15.39
N ASN A 210 -14.13 35.37 14.17
CA ASN A 210 -13.97 33.94 13.87
C ASN A 210 -12.68 33.37 14.48
N LEU A 211 -11.60 34.17 14.54
CA LEU A 211 -10.37 33.76 15.21
C LEU A 211 -10.58 33.59 16.72
N LYS A 212 -11.26 34.54 17.37
CA LYS A 212 -11.59 34.45 18.81
C LYS A 212 -12.51 33.27 19.14
N GLU A 213 -13.50 32.98 18.29
CA GLU A 213 -14.35 31.79 18.45
C GLU A 213 -13.57 30.48 18.27
N LYS A 214 -12.62 30.47 17.33
CA LYS A 214 -11.75 29.31 17.09
C LYS A 214 -10.79 29.07 18.26
N GLU A 215 -10.16 30.12 18.79
CA GLU A 215 -9.31 30.03 19.99
C GLU A 215 -10.09 29.55 21.22
N LYS A 216 -11.32 30.04 21.41
CA LYS A 216 -12.21 29.59 22.49
C LYS A 216 -12.58 28.11 22.34
N SER A 217 -12.85 27.67 21.11
CA SER A 217 -13.16 26.27 20.79
C SER A 217 -11.96 25.35 21.00
N GLU A 218 -10.76 25.77 20.59
CA GLU A 218 -9.52 25.04 20.79
C GLU A 218 -9.15 24.91 22.27
N LYS A 219 -9.39 25.96 23.07
CA LYS A 219 -9.18 25.93 24.52
C LYS A 219 -10.10 24.93 25.21
N ILE A 220 -11.39 24.91 24.87
CA ILE A 220 -12.37 23.93 25.37
C ILE A 220 -11.98 22.50 24.95
N LEU A 221 -11.49 22.33 23.72
CA LEU A 221 -11.05 21.03 23.22
C LEU A 221 -9.83 20.51 23.98
N LYS A 222 -8.87 21.40 24.27
CA LYS A 222 -7.64 21.09 25.01
C LYS A 222 -7.93 20.71 26.46
N GLU A 223 -8.84 21.40 27.13
CA GLU A 223 -9.29 21.06 28.49
C GLU A 223 -10.00 19.70 28.53
N ARG A 224 -10.90 19.42 27.57
CA ARG A 224 -11.54 18.09 27.44
C ARG A 224 -10.54 16.97 27.14
N TRP A 225 -9.50 17.27 26.37
CA TRP A 225 -8.45 16.30 26.06
C TRP A 225 -7.62 15.96 27.30
N LEU A 226 -7.22 16.97 28.09
CA LEU A 226 -6.50 16.76 29.36
C LEU A 226 -7.32 15.89 30.34
N GLN A 227 -8.60 16.20 30.50
CA GLN A 227 -9.50 15.43 31.37
C GLN A 227 -9.64 13.96 30.94
N ARG A 228 -9.65 13.69 29.62
CA ARG A 228 -9.69 12.32 29.09
C ARG A 228 -8.38 11.58 29.31
N GLU A 229 -7.24 12.25 29.17
CA GLU A 229 -5.92 11.66 29.38
C GLU A 229 -5.74 11.27 30.86
N GLU A 230 -6.18 12.13 31.78
CA GLU A 230 -6.12 11.88 33.22
C GLU A 230 -7.07 10.75 33.64
N ALA A 231 -8.29 10.71 33.11
CA ALA A 231 -9.22 9.58 33.31
C ALA A 231 -8.68 8.25 32.74
N GLN A 232 -7.96 8.29 31.62
CA GLN A 232 -7.28 7.10 31.06
C GLN A 232 -6.12 6.63 31.95
N LYS A 233 -5.31 7.55 32.49
CA LYS A 233 -4.23 7.22 33.43
C LYS A 233 -4.79 6.57 34.70
N GLN A 234 -5.85 7.11 35.26
CA GLN A 234 -6.52 6.52 36.43
C GLN A 234 -7.08 5.12 36.15
N LYS A 235 -7.78 4.92 35.02
CA LYS A 235 -8.26 3.59 34.60
C LYS A 235 -7.12 2.59 34.39
N ALA A 236 -6.02 3.02 33.79
CA ALA A 236 -4.85 2.16 33.58
C ALA A 236 -4.18 1.77 34.91
N GLU A 237 -4.15 2.68 35.89
CA GLU A 237 -3.62 2.39 37.22
C GLU A 237 -4.52 1.43 38.00
N GLU A 238 -5.84 1.61 37.96
CA GLU A 238 -6.81 0.67 38.53
C GLU A 238 -6.71 -0.72 37.89
N GLU A 239 -6.56 -0.78 36.56
CA GLU A 239 -6.39 -2.05 35.85
C GLU A 239 -5.06 -2.75 36.24
N ARG A 240 -3.97 -1.99 36.43
CA ARG A 240 -2.70 -2.51 36.94
C ARG A 240 -2.85 -3.07 38.34
N LYS A 241 -3.50 -2.34 39.26
CA LYS A 241 -3.79 -2.83 40.63
C LYS A 241 -4.63 -4.10 40.61
N ARG A 242 -5.65 -4.16 39.75
CA ARG A 242 -6.51 -5.35 39.59
C ARG A 242 -5.75 -6.54 39.01
N LYS A 243 -4.85 -6.34 38.05
CA LYS A 243 -3.97 -7.38 37.51
C LYS A 243 -3.00 -7.89 38.57
N GLN A 244 -2.40 -6.99 39.35
CA GLN A 244 -1.48 -7.36 40.42
C GLN A 244 -2.17 -8.17 41.51
N ALA A 245 -3.38 -7.78 41.93
CA ALA A 245 -4.19 -8.54 42.88
C ALA A 245 -4.54 -9.95 42.33
N LYS A 246 -4.91 -10.06 41.05
CA LYS A 246 -5.16 -11.37 40.41
C LYS A 246 -3.91 -12.27 40.41
N VAL A 247 -2.74 -11.70 40.16
CA VAL A 247 -1.46 -12.45 40.18
C VAL A 247 -1.14 -12.93 41.60
N GLU A 248 -1.39 -12.12 42.62
CA GLU A 248 -1.18 -12.56 44.01
C GLU A 248 -2.14 -13.66 44.45
N VAL A 249 -3.42 -13.54 44.09
CA VAL A 249 -4.42 -14.61 44.33
C VAL A 249 -4.00 -15.90 43.61
N TRP A 250 -3.56 -15.80 42.35
CA TRP A 250 -3.07 -16.95 41.59
C TRP A 250 -1.81 -17.57 42.22
N LYS A 251 -0.86 -16.77 42.72
CA LYS A 251 0.32 -17.27 43.44
C LYS A 251 -0.08 -18.05 44.69
N LYS A 252 -1.02 -17.52 45.50
CA LYS A 252 -1.55 -18.22 46.69
C LYS A 252 -2.25 -19.53 46.33
N GLN A 253 -3.09 -19.51 45.30
CA GLN A 253 -3.77 -20.71 44.80
C GLN A 253 -2.78 -21.76 44.28
N LYS A 254 -1.71 -21.35 43.60
CA LYS A 254 -0.68 -22.24 43.07
C LYS A 254 0.12 -22.93 44.19
N VAL A 255 0.44 -22.21 45.28
CA VAL A 255 1.11 -22.80 46.45
C VAL A 255 0.19 -23.83 47.12
N VAL A 256 -1.09 -23.53 47.28
CA VAL A 256 -2.08 -24.48 47.84
C VAL A 256 -2.23 -25.71 46.94
N ALA A 257 -2.34 -25.52 45.63
CA ALA A 257 -2.44 -26.62 44.67
C ALA A 257 -1.18 -27.51 44.68
N PHE A 258 0.01 -26.92 44.77
CA PHE A 258 1.26 -27.65 44.89
C PHE A 258 1.35 -28.46 46.20
N ALA A 259 0.88 -27.91 47.32
CA ALA A 259 0.80 -28.64 48.58
C ALA A 259 -0.21 -29.80 48.53
N ILE A 260 -1.37 -29.61 47.89
CA ILE A 260 -2.36 -30.67 47.67
C ILE A 260 -1.79 -31.78 46.78
N ASP A 261 -1.04 -31.43 45.74
CA ASP A 261 -0.40 -32.39 44.84
C ASP A 261 0.68 -33.20 45.56
N GLN A 262 1.55 -32.56 46.36
CA GLN A 262 2.53 -33.27 47.20
C GLN A 262 1.86 -34.24 48.18
N VAL A 263 0.81 -33.81 48.87
CA VAL A 263 0.08 -34.68 49.80
C VAL A 263 -0.60 -35.84 49.06
N SER A 264 -1.07 -35.61 47.83
CA SER A 264 -1.67 -36.65 47.00
C SER A 264 -0.64 -37.66 46.51
N GLN A 265 0.57 -37.21 46.15
CA GLN A 265 1.69 -38.07 45.78
C GLN A 265 2.17 -38.92 46.96
N LEU A 266 2.34 -38.33 48.14
CA LEU A 266 2.71 -39.06 49.36
C LEU A 266 1.65 -40.12 49.74
N LYS A 267 0.36 -39.79 49.61
CA LYS A 267 -0.73 -40.77 49.83
C LYS A 267 -0.74 -41.89 48.79
N LEU A 268 -0.32 -41.61 47.55
CA LEU A 268 -0.20 -42.62 46.50
C LEU A 268 0.97 -43.56 46.78
N GLU A 269 2.10 -43.01 47.23
CA GLU A 269 3.29 -43.78 47.64
C GLU A 269 2.99 -44.65 48.87
N GLU A 270 2.33 -44.12 49.90
CA GLU A 270 1.89 -44.92 51.06
C GLU A 270 0.95 -46.05 50.66
N LYS A 271 -0.02 -45.79 49.77
CA LYS A 271 -0.90 -46.84 49.22
C LYS A 271 -0.12 -47.88 48.42
N SER A 272 0.90 -47.48 47.66
CA SER A 272 1.75 -48.40 46.91
C SER A 272 2.56 -49.29 47.84
N GLN A 273 3.23 -48.70 48.83
CA GLN A 273 3.99 -49.44 49.85
C GLN A 273 3.08 -50.37 50.68
N GLN A 274 1.84 -49.97 50.98
CA GLN A 274 0.89 -50.81 51.69
C GLN A 274 0.38 -51.99 50.84
N LYS A 275 0.19 -51.79 49.54
CA LYS A 275 -0.13 -52.88 48.59
C LYS A 275 1.05 -53.86 48.42
N GLU A 276 2.28 -53.35 48.39
CA GLU A 276 3.48 -54.19 48.35
C GLU A 276 3.62 -55.03 49.64
N ARG A 277 3.42 -54.42 50.80
CA ARG A 277 3.42 -55.15 52.10
C ARG A 277 2.32 -56.21 52.15
N GLN A 278 1.10 -55.89 51.69
CA GLN A 278 0.01 -56.88 51.62
C GLN A 278 0.33 -58.03 50.65
N SER A 279 0.94 -57.73 49.50
CA SER A 279 1.34 -58.75 48.53
C SER A 279 2.47 -59.64 49.08
N HIS A 280 3.42 -59.05 49.81
CA HIS A 280 4.52 -59.77 50.45
C HIS A 280 4.03 -60.70 51.58
N VAL A 281 3.11 -60.22 52.42
CA VAL A 281 2.45 -61.04 53.46
C VAL A 281 1.64 -62.17 52.85
N LYS A 282 0.92 -61.92 51.74
CA LYS A 282 0.18 -62.95 51.00
C LYS A 282 1.11 -64.02 50.44
N LEU A 283 2.23 -63.63 49.82
CA LEU A 283 3.24 -64.56 49.32
C LEU A 283 3.88 -65.39 50.43
N LEU A 284 4.11 -64.80 51.61
CA LEU A 284 4.61 -65.53 52.78
C LEU A 284 3.60 -66.54 53.32
N LEU A 285 2.30 -66.17 53.37
CA LEU A 285 1.22 -67.08 53.73
C LEU A 285 1.07 -68.22 52.73
N GLU A 286 1.13 -67.93 51.43
CA GLU A 286 1.11 -68.94 50.36
C GLU A 286 2.33 -69.87 50.45
N ARG A 287 3.53 -69.34 50.73
CA ARG A 287 4.74 -70.14 50.93
C ARG A 287 4.63 -71.05 52.15
N ASN A 288 4.15 -70.54 53.28
CA ASN A 288 4.00 -71.31 54.51
C ASN A 288 2.89 -72.37 54.39
N THR A 289 1.79 -72.07 53.70
CA THR A 289 0.73 -73.05 53.43
C THR A 289 1.17 -74.13 52.44
N LEU A 290 1.98 -73.78 51.43
CA LEU A 290 2.63 -74.75 50.54
C LEU A 290 3.63 -75.62 51.29
N GLN A 291 4.49 -75.05 52.14
CA GLN A 291 5.42 -75.84 52.96
C GLN A 291 4.69 -76.77 53.92
N LYS A 292 3.58 -76.32 54.52
CA LYS A 292 2.74 -77.18 55.36
C LYS A 292 2.12 -78.31 54.55
N LYS A 293 1.58 -78.03 53.36
CA LYS A 293 1.04 -79.05 52.45
C LYS A 293 2.11 -80.04 51.98
N VAL A 294 3.30 -79.58 51.64
CA VAL A 294 4.44 -80.44 51.25
C VAL A 294 4.86 -81.33 52.41
N LYS A 295 4.86 -80.81 53.64
CA LYS A 295 5.16 -81.59 54.85
C LYS A 295 4.07 -82.61 55.17
N GLU A 296 2.80 -82.20 55.11
CA GLU A 296 1.64 -83.09 55.27
C GLU A 296 1.61 -84.17 54.19
N GLU A 297 1.96 -83.85 52.94
CA GLU A 297 2.10 -84.84 51.85
C GLU A 297 3.31 -85.75 52.02
N LEU A 298 4.45 -85.26 52.53
CA LEU A 298 5.61 -86.09 52.86
C LEU A 298 5.28 -87.10 53.97
N GLU A 299 4.60 -86.66 55.03
CA GLU A 299 4.10 -87.54 56.10
C GLU A 299 3.07 -88.54 55.57
N LYS A 300 2.23 -88.11 54.60
CA LYS A 300 1.29 -89.00 53.91
C LYS A 300 2.01 -90.03 53.05
N LEU A 301 3.03 -89.63 52.30
CA LEU A 301 3.83 -90.52 51.45
C LEU A 301 4.64 -91.52 52.27
N GLU A 302 5.09 -91.11 53.46
CA GLU A 302 5.82 -91.96 54.40
C GLU A 302 4.89 -92.98 55.07
N ASN A 303 3.68 -92.55 55.46
CA ASN A 303 2.62 -93.45 55.93
C ASN A 303 2.09 -94.36 54.82
N GLU A 304 1.96 -93.86 53.59
CA GLU A 304 1.57 -94.65 52.41
C GLU A 304 2.63 -95.68 52.09
N LYS A 305 3.94 -95.35 52.14
CA LYS A 305 5.02 -96.36 52.02
C LYS A 305 4.96 -97.42 53.13
N ARG A 306 4.61 -97.03 54.36
CA ARG A 306 4.43 -97.95 55.50
C ARG A 306 3.23 -98.88 55.30
N GLU A 307 2.09 -98.32 54.91
CA GLU A 307 0.91 -99.07 54.51
C GLU A 307 1.14 -99.91 53.27
N GLU A 308 1.96 -99.47 52.33
CA GLU A 308 2.28 -100.18 51.09
C GLU A 308 3.21 -101.36 51.39
N THR A 309 4.14 -101.24 52.34
CA THR A 309 4.88 -102.42 52.86
C THR A 309 3.99 -103.42 53.61
N GLU A 310 2.98 -102.96 54.35
CA GLU A 310 1.98 -103.83 54.98
C GLU A 310 0.98 -104.44 53.96
N LYS A 311 0.59 -103.66 52.94
CA LYS A 311 -0.27 -104.08 51.84
C LYS A 311 0.45 -104.98 50.87
N GLU A 312 1.76 -104.87 50.66
CA GLU A 312 2.57 -105.82 49.87
C GLU A 312 2.62 -107.19 50.58
N GLY A 313 2.67 -107.18 51.91
CA GLY A 313 2.47 -108.36 52.75
C GLY A 313 1.07 -108.97 52.65
N ARG A 314 0.02 -108.13 52.61
CA ARG A 314 -1.38 -108.57 52.42
C ARG A 314 -1.73 -108.93 50.96
N LYS A 315 -1.08 -108.32 49.97
CA LYS A 315 -1.25 -108.57 48.52
C LYS A 315 -0.62 -109.90 48.11
N LYS A 316 0.44 -110.36 48.77
CA LYS A 316 0.91 -111.75 48.62
C LYS A 316 -0.13 -112.78 49.07
N ILE A 317 -1.03 -112.40 49.99
CA ILE A 317 -2.12 -113.25 50.50
C ILE A 317 -3.41 -113.06 49.67
N ALA A 318 -3.66 -111.87 49.14
CA ALA A 318 -4.85 -111.58 48.32
C ALA A 318 -4.67 -111.85 46.80
N ALA A 319 -3.43 -111.99 46.30
CA ALA A 319 -3.14 -112.37 44.91
C ALA A 319 -3.53 -113.83 44.59
N GLU A 320 -3.76 -114.66 45.60
CA GLU A 320 -4.38 -115.99 45.43
C GLU A 320 -5.92 -115.90 45.28
N GLU A 321 -6.57 -114.83 45.76
CA GLU A 321 -8.04 -114.67 45.73
C GLU A 321 -8.55 -113.78 44.57
N ILE A 322 -7.71 -112.92 43.98
CA ILE A 322 -8.07 -111.98 42.89
C ILE A 322 -7.88 -112.60 41.48
N SER A 323 -7.65 -113.91 41.38
CA SER A 323 -7.84 -114.64 40.10
C SER A 323 -9.33 -114.84 39.76
N LYS A 324 -10.24 -114.55 40.70
CA LYS A 324 -11.68 -114.86 40.57
C LYS A 324 -12.63 -113.68 40.29
N PHE A 325 -12.12 -112.46 40.06
CA PHE A 325 -12.98 -111.26 39.95
C PHE A 325 -12.67 -110.34 38.73
N GLN A 326 -12.08 -110.88 37.66
CA GLN A 326 -11.70 -110.11 36.47
C GLN A 326 -12.73 -110.05 35.32
N GLU A 327 -13.98 -110.46 35.51
CA GLU A 327 -14.97 -110.48 34.41
C GLU A 327 -16.02 -109.35 34.42
N HIS A 328 -16.13 -108.54 35.48
CA HIS A 328 -17.33 -107.69 35.66
C HIS A 328 -17.14 -106.16 35.47
N ALA A 329 -15.93 -105.69 35.14
CA ALA A 329 -15.62 -104.25 35.13
C ALA A 329 -15.54 -103.59 33.73
N LEU A 330 -15.61 -104.37 32.64
CA LEU A 330 -15.50 -103.84 31.27
C LEU A 330 -16.77 -103.09 30.80
N HIS A 331 -17.90 -103.26 31.49
CA HIS A 331 -19.21 -102.74 31.08
C HIS A 331 -19.48 -101.27 31.52
N LYS A 332 -18.64 -100.67 32.36
CA LYS A 332 -18.94 -99.32 32.92
C LYS A 332 -18.28 -98.17 32.14
N LEU A 333 -17.41 -98.48 31.18
CA LEU A 333 -16.61 -97.49 30.45
C LEU A 333 -17.35 -96.90 29.23
N GLU A 334 -18.29 -97.63 28.63
CA GLU A 334 -18.98 -97.21 27.40
C GLU A 334 -20.05 -96.12 27.62
N LEU A 335 -20.57 -95.98 28.84
CA LEU A 335 -21.66 -95.02 29.16
C LEU A 335 -21.21 -93.55 29.28
N ARG A 336 -19.90 -93.26 29.37
CA ARG A 336 -19.40 -91.87 29.56
C ARG A 336 -19.12 -91.12 28.26
N VAL A 337 -19.08 -91.79 27.12
CA VAL A 337 -18.78 -91.17 25.82
C VAL A 337 -19.99 -90.40 25.25
N LEU A 338 -21.22 -90.80 25.60
CA LEU A 338 -22.46 -90.20 25.07
C LEU A 338 -22.86 -88.85 25.70
N GLN A 339 -22.29 -88.46 26.85
CA GLN A 339 -22.68 -87.21 27.54
C GLN A 339 -21.94 -85.96 27.04
N LYS A 340 -20.89 -86.11 26.22
CA LYS A 340 -20.04 -85.00 25.79
C LYS A 340 -20.58 -84.25 24.55
N HIS A 341 -21.38 -84.93 23.71
CA HIS A 341 -21.88 -84.38 22.45
C HIS A 341 -23.09 -83.43 22.59
N ALA A 342 -23.74 -83.40 23.76
CA ALA A 342 -24.96 -82.59 23.97
C ALA A 342 -24.69 -81.11 24.31
N LYS A 343 -23.44 -80.73 24.65
CA LYS A 343 -23.11 -79.37 25.13
C LYS A 343 -22.59 -78.41 24.05
N GLU A 344 -22.30 -78.90 22.84
CA GLU A 344 -21.76 -78.08 21.75
C GLU A 344 -22.86 -77.37 20.93
N ILE A 345 -24.08 -77.90 20.91
CA ILE A 345 -25.21 -77.35 20.13
C ILE A 345 -25.81 -76.07 20.75
N GLU A 346 -25.67 -75.85 22.06
CA GLU A 346 -26.28 -74.72 22.78
C GLU A 346 -25.52 -73.38 22.57
N LYS A 347 -24.30 -73.43 22.03
CA LYS A 347 -23.42 -72.26 21.87
C LYS A 347 -23.66 -71.50 20.55
N GLU A 348 -24.18 -72.17 19.52
CA GLU A 348 -24.41 -71.58 18.19
C GLU A 348 -25.69 -70.73 18.08
N GLU A 349 -26.64 -70.86 19.01
CA GLU A 349 -27.91 -70.10 18.95
C GLU A 349 -27.82 -68.66 19.51
N LYS A 350 -26.79 -68.34 20.31
CA LYS A 350 -26.64 -67.01 20.93
C LYS A 350 -26.04 -65.93 20.02
N GLU A 351 -25.31 -66.30 18.97
CA GLU A 351 -24.69 -65.33 18.05
C GLU A 351 -25.66 -64.75 16.99
N LYS A 352 -26.82 -65.39 16.75
CA LYS A 352 -27.82 -64.91 15.78
C LYS A 352 -28.72 -63.77 16.29
N ARG A 353 -28.61 -63.35 17.55
CA ARG A 353 -29.48 -62.32 18.17
C ARG A 353 -28.92 -60.89 18.18
N LEU A 354 -27.71 -60.65 17.68
CA LEU A 354 -27.04 -59.32 17.74
C LEU A 354 -26.84 -58.61 16.40
N ALA A 355 -27.46 -59.09 15.31
CA ALA A 355 -27.28 -58.55 13.95
C ALA A 355 -28.46 -57.71 13.40
N LYS A 356 -29.44 -57.30 14.24
CA LYS A 356 -30.70 -56.71 13.76
C LYS A 356 -30.98 -55.27 14.25
N LEU A 357 -29.98 -54.39 14.20
CA LEU A 357 -30.14 -52.95 14.50
C LEU A 357 -29.03 -52.09 13.85
N ARG A 358 -29.00 -52.05 12.51
CA ARG A 358 -28.28 -51.03 11.73
C ARG A 358 -29.01 -50.76 10.42
N GLU A 359 -29.91 -49.78 10.40
CA GLU A 359 -30.25 -49.08 9.15
C GLU A 359 -30.97 -47.74 9.39
N LYS A 360 -30.58 -46.74 8.59
CA LYS A 360 -31.24 -45.45 8.27
C LYS A 360 -31.06 -44.29 9.28
N VAL A 361 -30.29 -43.28 8.87
CA VAL A 361 -30.76 -41.99 8.32
C VAL A 361 -29.54 -41.25 7.73
N GLU A 362 -29.55 -41.07 6.41
CA GLU A 362 -28.65 -40.18 5.65
C GLU A 362 -29.51 -39.03 5.11
N ILE A 363 -29.14 -37.77 5.39
CA ILE A 363 -29.80 -36.58 4.82
C ILE A 363 -28.75 -35.80 4.02
N ARG A 364 -28.91 -35.82 2.69
CA ARG A 364 -28.24 -34.92 1.73
C ARG A 364 -28.98 -33.58 1.70
N VAL A 365 -28.24 -32.48 1.80
CA VAL A 365 -28.73 -31.14 1.46
C VAL A 365 -27.93 -30.62 0.27
N THR A 366 -28.58 -30.51 -0.88
CA THR A 366 -28.12 -29.76 -2.05
C THR A 366 -28.52 -28.29 -1.88
N ARG A 367 -27.54 -27.37 -1.95
CA ARG A 367 -27.79 -25.93 -2.07
C ARG A 367 -27.72 -25.53 -3.54
N ASP A 368 -28.84 -25.08 -4.06
CA ASP A 368 -28.97 -24.42 -5.36
C ASP A 368 -28.24 -23.06 -5.33
N ARG A 369 -27.45 -22.78 -6.36
CA ARG A 369 -26.50 -21.65 -6.45
C ARG A 369 -26.89 -20.64 -7.54
N SER A 370 -28.15 -20.61 -7.95
CA SER A 370 -28.60 -19.86 -9.15
C SER A 370 -29.56 -18.69 -8.88
N ARG A 371 -29.44 -17.97 -7.76
CA ARG A 371 -30.42 -16.92 -7.42
C ARG A 371 -29.92 -15.54 -6.95
N LEU A 372 -28.72 -15.14 -7.33
CA LEU A 372 -28.29 -13.74 -7.27
C LEU A 372 -27.30 -13.46 -8.40
N ASN A 373 -27.81 -13.02 -9.56
CA ASN A 373 -27.11 -12.14 -10.49
C ASN A 373 -28.06 -11.79 -11.65
N ARG A 374 -28.78 -10.68 -11.49
CA ARG A 374 -29.23 -9.84 -12.60
C ARG A 374 -29.01 -8.38 -12.19
N PRO A 375 -28.39 -7.54 -13.03
CA PRO A 375 -28.26 -6.12 -12.75
C PRO A 375 -29.65 -5.46 -12.72
N SER A 376 -29.90 -4.60 -11.74
CA SER A 376 -31.07 -3.73 -11.74
C SER A 376 -30.83 -2.54 -12.67
N LYS A 377 -31.85 -2.17 -13.45
CA LYS A 377 -31.90 -1.07 -14.44
C LYS A 377 -31.57 0.34 -13.91
N GLY A 378 -31.17 0.49 -12.64
CA GLY A 378 -30.82 1.79 -12.04
C GLY A 378 -29.33 2.14 -12.06
N GLY A 379 -28.47 1.25 -12.57
CA GLY A 379 -27.02 1.43 -12.64
C GLY A 379 -26.48 2.00 -13.95
N GLU A 380 -27.31 2.13 -14.99
CA GLU A 380 -26.87 2.57 -16.33
C GLU A 380 -26.86 4.10 -16.51
N GLU A 381 -27.33 4.87 -15.52
CA GLU A 381 -27.63 6.31 -15.71
C GLU A 381 -26.81 7.28 -14.83
N ARG A 382 -25.68 6.83 -14.27
CA ARG A 382 -24.70 7.74 -13.63
C ARG A 382 -23.30 7.46 -14.17
N ARG A 383 -22.91 8.19 -15.22
CA ARG A 383 -21.49 8.34 -15.56
C ARG A 383 -20.87 9.30 -14.53
N PRO A 384 -19.90 8.89 -13.71
CA PRO A 384 -19.08 9.83 -12.98
C PRO A 384 -18.21 10.58 -14.00
N GLU A 385 -18.23 11.91 -13.96
CA GLU A 385 -17.19 12.70 -14.62
C GLU A 385 -15.81 12.21 -14.15
N MET A 386 -14.96 11.82 -15.08
CA MET A 386 -13.61 11.33 -14.77
C MET A 386 -12.80 12.43 -14.09
N ALA A 387 -12.20 12.12 -12.95
CA ALA A 387 -11.22 12.99 -12.32
C ALA A 387 -10.03 13.21 -13.29
N PRO A 388 -9.65 14.46 -13.60
CA PRO A 388 -8.61 14.77 -14.60
C PRO A 388 -7.19 14.34 -14.22
N ALA A 389 -6.95 13.84 -13.00
CA ALA A 389 -5.61 13.59 -12.46
C ALA A 389 -4.95 12.25 -12.87
N SER A 390 -5.66 11.31 -13.53
CA SER A 390 -5.14 9.94 -13.77
C SER A 390 -4.98 9.54 -15.24
N VAL A 391 -5.15 10.47 -16.18
CA VAL A 391 -5.21 10.15 -17.62
C VAL A 391 -3.92 9.47 -18.10
N SER A 392 -2.75 9.87 -17.58
CA SER A 392 -1.45 9.31 -17.98
C SER A 392 -1.12 7.94 -17.35
N GLN A 393 -1.95 7.40 -16.46
CA GLN A 393 -1.68 6.15 -15.71
C GLN A 393 -2.80 5.10 -15.85
N ARG A 394 -3.67 5.23 -16.87
CA ARG A 394 -4.83 4.33 -17.08
C ARG A 394 -4.43 2.86 -17.25
N LEU A 395 -3.26 2.59 -17.84
CA LEU A 395 -2.76 1.22 -17.98
C LEU A 395 -2.49 0.52 -16.64
N THR A 396 -2.00 1.25 -15.63
CA THR A 396 -1.85 0.73 -14.26
C THR A 396 -3.21 0.46 -13.60
N ILE A 397 -4.21 1.31 -13.86
CA ILE A 397 -5.58 1.08 -13.37
C ILE A 397 -6.15 -0.19 -14.01
N ALA A 398 -5.95 -0.37 -15.33
CA ALA A 398 -6.33 -1.59 -16.03
C ALA A 398 -5.62 -2.82 -15.44
N PHE A 399 -4.33 -2.72 -15.12
CA PHE A 399 -3.61 -3.77 -14.42
C PHE A 399 -4.23 -4.14 -13.07
N PHE A 400 -4.58 -3.17 -12.22
CA PHE A 400 -5.23 -3.47 -10.94
C PHE A 400 -6.58 -4.18 -11.13
N ALA A 401 -7.36 -3.78 -12.13
CA ALA A 401 -8.64 -4.41 -12.43
C ALA A 401 -8.46 -5.84 -12.99
N LEU A 402 -7.62 -6.00 -14.01
CA LEU A 402 -7.39 -7.28 -14.70
C LEU A 402 -6.70 -8.29 -13.79
N SER A 403 -5.63 -7.89 -13.11
CA SER A 403 -4.96 -8.75 -12.13
C SER A 403 -5.88 -9.05 -10.95
N GLY A 404 -6.71 -8.10 -10.50
CA GLY A 404 -7.74 -8.34 -9.49
C GLY A 404 -8.77 -9.39 -9.92
N LEU A 405 -9.27 -9.30 -11.16
CA LEU A 405 -10.18 -10.30 -11.73
C LEU A 405 -9.50 -11.67 -11.89
N ASP A 406 -8.25 -11.72 -12.31
CA ASP A 406 -7.47 -12.96 -12.39
C ASP A 406 -7.28 -13.60 -11.01
N MET A 407 -6.97 -12.78 -10.01
CA MET A 407 -6.87 -13.22 -8.61
C MET A 407 -8.19 -13.75 -8.06
N LEU A 408 -9.33 -13.28 -8.56
CA LEU A 408 -10.68 -13.76 -8.24
C LEU A 408 -11.22 -14.81 -9.21
N ASP A 409 -10.39 -15.31 -10.13
CA ASP A 409 -10.77 -16.29 -11.16
C ASP A 409 -12.00 -15.87 -11.99
N SER A 410 -12.06 -14.59 -12.37
CA SER A 410 -13.21 -13.96 -13.02
C SER A 410 -12.82 -13.17 -14.28
N LEU A 411 -11.76 -13.60 -14.98
CA LEU A 411 -11.32 -12.96 -16.24
C LEU A 411 -12.27 -13.23 -17.43
N ASP A 412 -13.21 -14.15 -17.30
CA ASP A 412 -14.24 -14.46 -18.31
C ASP A 412 -15.26 -13.32 -18.49
N VAL A 413 -15.37 -12.41 -17.52
CA VAL A 413 -16.34 -11.30 -17.56
C VAL A 413 -15.92 -10.16 -18.48
N VAL A 414 -14.68 -10.18 -19.01
CA VAL A 414 -14.14 -9.14 -19.89
C VAL A 414 -13.83 -9.68 -21.27
N ASN A 415 -13.97 -8.84 -22.31
CA ASN A 415 -13.48 -9.18 -23.64
C ASN A 415 -11.95 -9.06 -23.66
N LYS A 416 -11.27 -10.20 -23.64
CA LYS A 416 -9.80 -10.25 -23.60
C LYS A 416 -9.18 -9.66 -24.86
N ASP A 417 -9.74 -9.96 -26.04
CA ASP A 417 -9.17 -9.57 -27.32
C ASP A 417 -9.20 -8.05 -27.49
N ASP A 418 -10.33 -7.39 -27.19
CA ASP A 418 -10.46 -5.93 -27.26
C ASP A 418 -9.45 -5.22 -26.36
N ILE A 419 -9.24 -5.76 -25.15
CA ILE A 419 -8.32 -5.19 -24.18
C ILE A 419 -6.87 -5.42 -24.62
N ILE A 420 -6.55 -6.59 -25.20
CA ILE A 420 -5.24 -6.88 -25.79
C ILE A 420 -4.94 -5.89 -26.93
N GLU A 421 -5.88 -5.66 -27.85
CA GLU A 421 -5.72 -4.66 -28.93
C GLU A 421 -5.52 -3.26 -28.37
N TRP A 422 -6.27 -2.88 -27.32
CA TRP A 422 -6.08 -1.61 -26.65
C TRP A 422 -4.69 -1.48 -26.01
N ILE A 423 -4.20 -2.50 -25.30
CA ILE A 423 -2.86 -2.46 -24.70
C ILE A 423 -1.79 -2.34 -25.79
N TYR A 424 -1.91 -3.09 -26.88
CA TYR A 424 -0.99 -2.98 -28.00
C TYR A 424 -1.03 -1.63 -28.70
N SER A 425 -2.15 -0.91 -28.63
CA SER A 425 -2.23 0.47 -29.12
C SER A 425 -1.37 1.45 -28.33
N LEU A 426 -1.00 1.08 -27.10
CA LEU A 426 -0.17 1.88 -26.23
C LEU A 426 1.32 1.61 -26.39
N GLN A 427 1.73 0.58 -27.14
CA GLN A 427 3.15 0.32 -27.38
C GLN A 427 3.76 1.46 -28.22
N VAL A 428 4.87 2.02 -27.76
CA VAL A 428 5.72 2.94 -28.52
C VAL A 428 6.70 2.07 -29.30
N LEU A 429 6.40 1.89 -30.59
CA LEU A 429 7.22 1.12 -31.51
C LEU A 429 8.38 1.96 -32.07
N PRO A 430 9.48 1.31 -32.49
CA PRO A 430 10.53 2.01 -33.21
C PRO A 430 10.00 2.55 -34.55
N THR A 431 10.43 3.76 -34.91
CA THR A 431 10.23 4.35 -36.24
C THR A 431 10.98 3.54 -37.30
N GLU A 432 10.68 3.77 -38.58
CA GLU A 432 11.33 3.06 -39.70
C GLU A 432 12.87 3.20 -39.68
N ASP A 433 13.36 4.39 -39.35
CA ASP A 433 14.80 4.69 -39.19
C ASP A 433 15.37 4.23 -37.84
N ARG A 434 14.52 3.70 -36.94
CA ARG A 434 14.84 3.24 -35.58
C ARG A 434 15.53 4.31 -34.71
N SER A 435 15.33 5.59 -35.01
CA SER A 435 15.98 6.69 -34.28
C SER A 435 15.44 6.89 -32.85
N ASN A 436 14.22 6.42 -32.57
CA ASN A 436 13.55 6.53 -31.26
C ASN A 436 13.68 5.26 -30.37
N MET A 437 14.63 4.36 -30.64
CA MET A 437 14.79 3.11 -29.86
C MET A 437 14.92 3.33 -28.34
N ASN A 438 15.53 4.45 -27.93
CA ASN A 438 15.67 4.84 -26.52
C ASN A 438 14.38 5.34 -25.85
N ARG A 439 13.30 5.56 -26.63
CA ARG A 439 11.98 6.01 -26.15
C ARG A 439 10.93 4.90 -26.15
N CYS A 440 11.28 3.71 -26.63
CA CYS A 440 10.33 2.62 -26.80
C CYS A 440 9.89 2.01 -25.46
N GLY A 441 8.67 1.50 -25.41
CA GLY A 441 8.00 1.06 -24.18
C GLY A 441 6.49 1.05 -24.35
N PHE A 442 5.74 1.26 -23.27
CA PHE A 442 4.29 1.50 -23.35
C PHE A 442 3.92 2.87 -22.79
N ARG A 443 2.92 3.50 -23.40
CA ARG A 443 2.23 4.69 -22.90
C ARG A 443 1.25 4.28 -21.80
N GLY A 444 0.90 5.20 -20.91
CA GLY A 444 -0.15 4.94 -19.91
C GLY A 444 -1.58 5.16 -20.42
N SER A 445 -1.75 5.92 -21.51
CA SER A 445 -2.99 6.03 -22.30
C SER A 445 -2.72 6.73 -23.63
N SER A 446 -3.76 6.99 -24.43
CA SER A 446 -3.70 7.70 -25.71
C SER A 446 -3.82 9.23 -25.58
N TYR A 447 -3.45 9.82 -24.44
CA TYR A 447 -3.65 11.25 -24.16
C TYR A 447 -2.89 12.19 -25.10
N LEU A 448 -1.82 11.72 -25.75
CA LEU A 448 -1.06 12.48 -26.75
C LEU A 448 -1.80 12.63 -28.09
N GLY A 449 -2.97 12.00 -28.26
CA GLY A 449 -3.72 12.06 -29.52
C GLY A 449 -3.10 11.23 -30.65
N MET A 450 -2.19 10.30 -30.32
CA MET A 450 -1.63 9.37 -31.29
C MET A 450 -2.76 8.50 -31.90
N PRO A 451 -2.76 8.28 -33.23
CA PRO A 451 -3.73 7.39 -33.86
C PRO A 451 -3.71 5.99 -33.24
N PHE A 452 -4.90 5.38 -33.12
CA PHE A 452 -5.01 4.01 -32.62
C PHE A 452 -4.31 3.03 -33.58
N ASN A 453 -3.19 2.46 -33.14
CA ASN A 453 -2.45 1.45 -33.88
C ASN A 453 -2.07 0.28 -32.95
N PRO A 454 -2.75 -0.88 -33.02
CA PRO A 454 -2.51 -2.02 -32.14
C PRO A 454 -1.24 -2.80 -32.53
N SER A 455 -0.10 -2.10 -32.52
CA SER A 455 1.23 -2.59 -32.85
C SER A 455 1.36 -3.25 -34.23
N LYS A 456 0.77 -2.62 -35.25
CA LYS A 456 0.86 -3.02 -36.66
C LYS A 456 1.75 -2.03 -37.42
N GLY A 457 2.76 -2.55 -38.12
CA GLY A 457 3.72 -1.71 -38.88
C GLY A 457 4.71 -0.94 -37.99
N PRO A 458 5.45 0.03 -38.56
CA PRO A 458 6.42 0.84 -37.83
C PRO A 458 5.75 1.89 -36.93
N GLY A 459 6.51 2.41 -35.97
CA GLY A 459 6.08 3.52 -35.10
C GLY A 459 5.95 4.84 -35.85
N ILE A 460 5.01 5.69 -35.41
CA ILE A 460 4.83 7.05 -35.93
C ILE A 460 5.73 7.99 -35.13
N SER A 461 6.58 8.76 -35.82
CA SER A 461 7.44 9.74 -35.16
C SER A 461 6.62 10.86 -34.51
N HIS A 462 6.88 11.15 -33.24
CA HIS A 462 6.25 12.25 -32.52
C HIS A 462 7.24 12.83 -31.48
N PRO A 463 7.41 14.17 -31.38
CA PRO A 463 8.47 14.79 -30.58
C PRO A 463 8.50 14.45 -29.09
N TYR A 464 7.32 14.17 -28.52
CA TYR A 464 7.14 13.92 -27.07
C TYR A 464 6.55 12.55 -26.76
N ASP A 465 6.54 11.65 -27.75
CA ASP A 465 6.00 10.32 -27.55
C ASP A 465 7.09 9.36 -27.06
N SER A 466 6.92 8.89 -25.83
CA SER A 466 7.85 7.98 -25.16
C SER A 466 7.12 7.02 -24.24
N GLY A 467 7.74 5.86 -24.02
CA GLY A 467 7.27 4.87 -23.06
C GLY A 467 7.56 5.31 -21.64
N HIS A 468 6.70 4.88 -20.72
CA HIS A 468 6.90 5.07 -19.28
C HIS A 468 7.15 3.72 -18.62
N ILE A 469 8.21 3.58 -17.82
CA ILE A 469 8.66 2.28 -17.29
C ILE A 469 7.59 1.50 -16.53
N ALA A 470 6.80 2.17 -15.66
CA ALA A 470 5.71 1.53 -14.95
C ALA A 470 4.56 1.08 -15.88
N MET A 471 4.35 1.78 -17.01
CA MET A 471 3.36 1.44 -18.02
C MET A 471 3.86 0.27 -18.87
N THR A 472 5.17 0.22 -19.19
CA THR A 472 5.80 -0.95 -19.81
C THR A 472 5.66 -2.19 -18.93
N TYR A 473 5.95 -2.08 -17.63
CA TYR A 473 5.76 -3.16 -16.68
C TYR A 473 4.29 -3.63 -16.63
N THR A 474 3.35 -2.72 -16.41
CA THR A 474 1.94 -3.09 -16.25
C THR A 474 1.32 -3.56 -17.57
N GLY A 475 1.72 -2.99 -18.72
CA GLY A 475 1.29 -3.42 -20.04
C GLY A 475 1.70 -4.86 -20.35
N LEU A 476 2.97 -5.20 -20.16
CA LEU A 476 3.45 -6.58 -20.30
C LEU A 476 2.74 -7.53 -19.34
N SER A 477 2.56 -7.13 -18.07
CA SER A 477 1.84 -7.92 -17.08
C SER A 477 0.38 -8.17 -17.51
N CYS A 478 -0.32 -7.15 -18.01
CA CYS A 478 -1.69 -7.30 -18.49
C CYS A 478 -1.78 -8.27 -19.68
N LEU A 479 -0.88 -8.18 -20.65
CA LEU A 479 -0.84 -9.10 -21.79
C LEU A 479 -0.65 -10.56 -21.33
N VAL A 480 0.25 -10.78 -20.36
CA VAL A 480 0.45 -12.11 -19.76
C VAL A 480 -0.78 -12.59 -18.99
N ILE A 481 -1.46 -11.72 -18.25
CA ILE A 481 -2.69 -12.07 -17.52
C ILE A 481 -3.82 -12.44 -18.51
N LEU A 482 -3.93 -11.70 -19.61
CA LEU A 482 -5.04 -11.84 -20.57
C LEU A 482 -4.94 -13.07 -21.48
N GLY A 483 -3.78 -13.71 -21.59
CA GLY A 483 -3.64 -14.86 -22.48
C GLY A 483 -2.82 -14.58 -23.75
N ASP A 484 -2.19 -13.41 -23.89
CA ASP A 484 -1.36 -13.06 -25.05
C ASP A 484 0.08 -13.62 -24.92
N ASP A 485 0.70 -14.01 -26.04
CA ASP A 485 2.01 -14.69 -26.11
C ASP A 485 3.22 -13.74 -26.23
N LEU A 486 2.97 -12.43 -26.19
CA LEU A 486 3.91 -11.34 -26.36
C LEU A 486 4.61 -11.32 -27.72
N SER A 487 4.07 -11.99 -28.75
CA SER A 487 4.67 -12.04 -30.09
C SER A 487 4.75 -10.67 -30.78
N ARG A 488 3.78 -9.78 -30.52
CA ARG A 488 3.74 -8.40 -31.05
C ARG A 488 4.52 -7.39 -30.21
N VAL A 489 5.15 -7.84 -29.11
CA VAL A 489 6.01 -6.99 -28.30
C VAL A 489 7.37 -6.86 -28.97
N ASN A 490 7.81 -5.63 -29.24
CA ASN A 490 9.16 -5.38 -29.73
C ASN A 490 10.15 -5.43 -28.55
N ARG A 491 10.60 -6.65 -28.20
CA ARG A 491 11.45 -6.91 -27.03
C ARG A 491 12.74 -6.08 -27.06
N ASP A 492 13.42 -6.01 -28.20
CA ASP A 492 14.69 -5.28 -28.34
C ASP A 492 14.51 -3.78 -28.14
N ALA A 493 13.43 -3.20 -28.67
CA ALA A 493 13.12 -1.79 -28.50
C ALA A 493 12.79 -1.48 -27.03
N ILE A 494 12.01 -2.33 -26.36
CA ILE A 494 11.72 -2.16 -24.93
C ILE A 494 13.00 -2.22 -24.09
N LEU A 495 13.89 -3.17 -24.37
CA LEU A 495 15.15 -3.30 -23.63
C LEU A 495 16.10 -2.11 -23.91
N ALA A 496 16.09 -1.57 -25.13
CA ALA A 496 16.82 -0.34 -25.46
C ALA A 496 16.29 0.89 -24.72
N GLY A 497 14.96 1.05 -24.69
CA GLY A 497 14.30 2.08 -23.88
C GLY A 497 14.63 1.93 -22.40
N LEU A 498 14.56 0.70 -21.87
CA LEU A 498 14.85 0.42 -20.46
C LEU A 498 16.30 0.78 -20.08
N ARG A 499 17.28 0.43 -20.93
CA ARG A 499 18.69 0.82 -20.71
C ARG A 499 18.87 2.33 -20.66
N ALA A 500 18.15 3.07 -21.51
CA ALA A 500 18.25 4.52 -21.58
C ALA A 500 17.68 5.22 -20.33
N LEU A 501 16.86 4.53 -19.53
CA LEU A 501 16.30 5.05 -18.29
C LEU A 501 17.21 4.85 -17.07
N GLN A 502 18.22 3.99 -17.16
CA GLN A 502 19.10 3.72 -16.04
C GLN A 502 20.11 4.86 -15.83
N LEU A 503 20.25 5.30 -14.58
CA LEU A 503 21.19 6.33 -14.17
C LEU A 503 22.52 5.73 -13.70
N GLU A 504 23.53 6.59 -13.55
CA GLU A 504 24.87 6.19 -13.09
C GLU A 504 24.88 5.55 -11.70
N ASP A 505 23.96 5.96 -10.83
CA ASP A 505 23.83 5.38 -9.49
C ASP A 505 23.13 4.01 -9.49
N GLY A 506 22.64 3.55 -10.64
CA GLY A 506 21.94 2.27 -10.82
C GLY A 506 20.43 2.31 -10.66
N SER A 507 19.87 3.46 -10.24
CA SER A 507 18.42 3.68 -10.26
C SER A 507 17.91 3.97 -11.66
N PHE A 508 16.59 4.12 -11.80
CA PHE A 508 15.94 4.37 -13.08
C PHE A 508 15.05 5.60 -12.99
N CYS A 509 14.98 6.36 -14.08
CA CYS A 509 13.91 7.32 -14.33
C CYS A 509 12.66 6.60 -14.88
N ALA A 510 11.53 7.29 -14.86
CA ALA A 510 10.25 6.82 -15.37
C ALA A 510 10.15 6.94 -16.90
N VAL A 511 10.65 8.06 -17.44
CA VAL A 511 10.60 8.46 -18.85
C VAL A 511 11.94 9.08 -19.28
N LEU A 512 12.24 9.06 -20.57
CA LEU A 512 13.52 9.53 -21.11
C LEU A 512 13.70 11.05 -20.95
N GLU A 513 12.60 11.80 -21.03
CA GLU A 513 12.56 13.26 -20.91
C GLU A 513 12.98 13.75 -19.50
N GLY A 514 13.04 12.84 -18.52
CA GLY A 514 13.42 13.11 -17.15
C GLY A 514 12.23 13.01 -16.19
N SER A 515 12.49 12.45 -15.02
CA SER A 515 11.56 12.34 -13.90
C SER A 515 12.35 12.20 -12.60
N GLU A 516 11.66 11.97 -11.49
CA GLU A 516 12.30 11.41 -10.30
C GLU A 516 12.86 10.01 -10.58
N ASN A 517 13.82 9.59 -9.76
CA ASN A 517 14.44 8.27 -9.79
C ASN A 517 14.44 7.65 -8.39
N ASP A 518 13.89 6.44 -8.26
CA ASP A 518 13.85 5.72 -6.99
C ASP A 518 13.61 4.21 -7.16
N MET A 519 13.52 3.51 -6.03
CA MET A 519 13.34 2.06 -5.94
C MET A 519 12.11 1.52 -6.71
N ARG A 520 11.07 2.34 -6.94
CA ARG A 520 9.88 1.91 -7.70
C ARG A 520 10.26 1.52 -9.13
N PHE A 521 11.13 2.30 -9.75
CA PHE A 521 11.53 2.10 -11.15
C PHE A 521 12.57 0.99 -11.29
N VAL A 522 13.39 0.75 -10.25
CA VAL A 522 14.24 -0.46 -10.16
C VAL A 522 13.38 -1.73 -10.19
N TYR A 523 12.28 -1.75 -9.45
CA TYR A 523 11.34 -2.88 -9.46
C TYR A 523 10.63 -3.04 -10.81
N CYS A 524 10.18 -1.94 -11.43
CA CYS A 524 9.60 -1.99 -12.76
C CYS A 524 10.58 -2.56 -13.78
N ALA A 525 11.84 -2.10 -13.77
CA ALA A 525 12.90 -2.60 -14.64
C ALA A 525 13.13 -4.11 -14.44
N SER A 526 13.18 -4.56 -13.19
CA SER A 526 13.38 -5.96 -12.83
C SER A 526 12.24 -6.84 -13.33
N CYS A 527 11.00 -6.39 -13.20
CA CYS A 527 9.84 -7.11 -13.73
C CYS A 527 9.85 -7.18 -15.26
N ILE A 528 10.20 -6.09 -15.96
CA ILE A 528 10.30 -6.05 -17.42
C ILE A 528 11.36 -7.07 -17.90
N CYS A 529 12.58 -7.01 -17.36
CA CYS A 529 13.64 -7.94 -17.70
C CYS A 529 13.24 -9.40 -17.41
N TYR A 530 12.60 -9.65 -16.27
CA TYR A 530 12.12 -10.98 -15.91
C TYR A 530 11.04 -11.49 -16.88
N MET A 531 10.03 -10.67 -17.21
CA MET A 531 8.96 -11.06 -18.13
C MET A 531 9.46 -11.29 -19.55
N LEU A 532 10.46 -10.53 -20.00
CA LEU A 532 11.06 -10.71 -21.32
C LEU A 532 12.16 -11.79 -21.35
N ASP A 533 12.43 -12.47 -20.22
CA ASP A 533 13.53 -13.44 -20.04
C ASP A 533 14.88 -12.91 -20.55
N ASN A 534 15.14 -11.61 -20.36
CA ASN A 534 16.32 -10.95 -20.88
C ASN A 534 16.74 -9.77 -20.00
N TRP A 535 17.91 -9.91 -19.36
CA TRP A 535 18.46 -8.92 -18.42
C TRP A 535 19.36 -7.86 -19.08
N SER A 536 19.53 -7.88 -20.41
CA SER A 536 20.30 -6.85 -21.13
C SER A 536 19.65 -5.45 -21.07
N GLY A 537 18.41 -5.35 -20.57
CA GLY A 537 17.72 -4.09 -20.35
C GLY A 537 18.29 -3.24 -19.21
N MET A 538 19.23 -3.76 -18.42
CA MET A 538 19.87 -3.03 -17.32
C MET A 538 21.31 -3.48 -17.05
N ASP A 539 22.11 -2.58 -16.50
CA ASP A 539 23.28 -2.93 -15.69
C ASP A 539 22.80 -3.44 -14.33
N MET A 540 22.72 -4.77 -14.20
CA MET A 540 22.27 -5.44 -12.98
C MET A 540 23.16 -5.12 -11.78
N LYS A 541 24.48 -4.96 -11.98
CA LYS A 541 25.43 -4.71 -10.89
C LYS A 541 25.17 -3.34 -10.27
N LYS A 542 25.03 -2.30 -11.10
CA LYS A 542 24.68 -0.95 -10.60
C LYS A 542 23.31 -0.94 -9.90
N ALA A 543 22.31 -1.64 -10.44
CA ALA A 543 21.00 -1.75 -9.80
C ALA A 543 21.08 -2.43 -8.42
N ILE A 544 21.86 -3.52 -8.29
CA ILE A 544 22.15 -4.17 -7.00
C ILE A 544 22.84 -3.20 -6.05
N ASP A 545 23.85 -2.46 -6.51
CA ASP A 545 24.55 -1.48 -5.68
C ASP A 545 23.63 -0.34 -5.19
N TYR A 546 22.66 0.08 -6.01
CA TYR A 546 21.61 1.02 -5.60
C TYR A 546 20.71 0.43 -4.50
N ILE A 547 20.26 -0.82 -4.67
CA ILE A 547 19.43 -1.53 -3.67
C ILE A 547 20.19 -1.64 -2.34
N ARG A 548 21.46 -2.05 -2.38
CA ARG A 548 22.31 -2.18 -1.18
C ARG A 548 22.46 -0.86 -0.44
N ARG A 549 22.80 0.22 -1.15
CA ARG A 549 22.99 1.56 -0.55
C ARG A 549 21.71 2.16 0.01
N SER A 550 20.55 1.65 -0.39
CA SER A 550 19.25 2.10 0.09
C SER A 550 18.82 1.47 1.41
N MET A 551 19.58 0.50 1.94
CA MET A 551 19.36 0.00 3.31
C MET A 551 19.67 1.11 4.32
N SER A 552 18.67 1.48 5.13
CA SER A 552 18.80 2.53 6.14
C SER A 552 19.37 1.98 7.45
N TYR A 553 19.67 2.87 8.40
CA TYR A 553 20.22 2.51 9.71
C TYR A 553 19.27 1.64 10.55
N ASP A 554 17.96 1.74 10.30
CA ASP A 554 16.94 0.94 10.96
C ASP A 554 16.68 -0.41 10.25
N ASN A 555 17.43 -0.69 9.19
CA ASN A 555 17.49 -1.94 8.42
C ASN A 555 16.31 -2.22 7.48
N GLY A 556 15.39 -1.29 7.29
CA GLY A 556 14.50 -1.32 6.13
C GLY A 556 15.18 -0.71 4.90
N LEU A 557 14.65 -0.96 3.70
CA LEU A 557 15.13 -0.25 2.49
C LEU A 557 14.28 0.99 2.23
N ALA A 558 14.96 2.07 1.90
CA ALA A 558 14.39 3.37 1.56
C ALA A 558 14.23 3.54 0.04
N GLN A 559 13.65 4.67 -0.38
CA GLN A 559 13.52 5.00 -1.80
C GLN A 559 14.87 5.18 -2.51
N GLY A 560 15.89 5.57 -1.74
CA GLY A 560 17.27 5.76 -2.16
C GLY A 560 18.18 5.95 -0.94
N ALA A 561 19.49 6.03 -1.15
CA ALA A 561 20.46 6.12 -0.06
C ALA A 561 20.21 7.34 0.85
N GLY A 562 20.26 7.12 2.17
CA GLY A 562 20.09 8.15 3.19
C GLY A 562 18.63 8.58 3.47
N LEU A 563 17.66 8.04 2.74
CA LEU A 563 16.24 8.32 2.99
C LEU A 563 15.65 7.41 4.08
N GLU A 564 14.45 7.76 4.55
CA GLU A 564 13.68 6.95 5.49
C GLU A 564 13.27 5.62 4.86
N SER A 565 13.50 4.51 5.57
CA SER A 565 13.08 3.18 5.12
C SER A 565 11.55 3.11 4.98
N HIS A 566 11.07 2.36 3.99
CA HIS A 566 9.65 2.34 3.64
C HIS A 566 9.21 0.96 3.16
N GLY A 567 8.01 0.51 3.55
CA GLY A 567 7.51 -0.82 3.23
C GLY A 567 7.39 -1.06 1.72
N GLY A 568 6.98 -0.04 0.97
CA GLY A 568 6.94 -0.09 -0.50
C GLY A 568 8.33 -0.21 -1.14
N SER A 569 9.32 0.57 -0.69
CA SER A 569 10.69 0.50 -1.24
C SER A 569 11.41 -0.78 -0.80
N THR A 570 11.14 -1.25 0.41
CA THR A 570 11.61 -2.55 0.92
C THR A 570 11.08 -3.69 0.07
N PHE A 571 9.78 -3.68 -0.26
CA PHE A 571 9.24 -4.61 -1.25
C PHE A 571 9.96 -4.51 -2.59
N CYS A 572 10.06 -3.31 -3.15
CA CYS A 572 10.65 -3.10 -4.47
C CYS A 572 12.09 -3.64 -4.53
N GLY A 573 12.92 -3.35 -3.54
CA GLY A 573 14.30 -3.84 -3.48
C GLY A 573 14.40 -5.36 -3.29
N ILE A 574 13.68 -5.92 -2.32
CA ILE A 574 13.71 -7.36 -2.04
C ILE A 574 13.13 -8.16 -3.21
N ALA A 575 11.99 -7.75 -3.76
CA ALA A 575 11.37 -8.40 -4.91
C ALA A 575 12.26 -8.33 -6.15
N SER A 576 12.94 -7.20 -6.41
CA SER A 576 13.91 -7.07 -7.50
C SER A 576 15.06 -8.09 -7.35
N LEU A 577 15.65 -8.20 -6.16
CA LEU A 577 16.71 -9.17 -5.90
C LEU A 577 16.22 -10.62 -6.01
N CYS A 578 14.98 -10.91 -5.61
CA CYS A 578 14.38 -12.23 -5.82
C CYS A 578 14.20 -12.55 -7.31
N LEU A 579 13.70 -11.60 -8.11
CA LEU A 579 13.54 -11.78 -9.57
C LEU A 579 14.90 -11.98 -10.26
N MET A 580 15.95 -11.28 -9.80
CA MET A 580 17.32 -11.46 -10.26
C MET A 580 17.96 -12.79 -9.81
N GLY A 581 17.39 -13.48 -8.82
CA GLY A 581 18.01 -14.65 -8.19
C GLY A 581 19.25 -14.31 -7.35
N LYS A 582 19.32 -13.10 -6.79
CA LYS A 582 20.51 -12.53 -6.15
C LYS A 582 20.34 -12.16 -4.67
N LEU A 583 19.19 -12.44 -4.06
CA LEU A 583 18.89 -12.02 -2.68
C LEU A 583 19.97 -12.47 -1.66
N GLU A 584 20.29 -13.77 -1.65
CA GLU A 584 21.24 -14.39 -0.71
C GLU A 584 22.71 -14.06 -1.03
N GLU A 585 23.00 -13.68 -2.29
CA GLU A 585 24.32 -13.20 -2.69
C GLU A 585 24.56 -11.76 -2.22
N VAL A 586 23.49 -10.95 -2.24
CA VAL A 586 23.56 -9.55 -1.91
C VAL A 586 23.54 -9.34 -0.41
N PHE A 587 22.52 -9.83 0.30
CA PHE A 587 22.42 -9.62 1.75
C PHE A 587 22.88 -10.86 2.50
N SER A 588 23.82 -10.67 3.43
CA SER A 588 24.21 -11.73 4.35
C SER A 588 23.04 -12.16 5.23
N GLU A 589 23.06 -13.38 5.75
CA GLU A 589 22.02 -13.88 6.65
C GLU A 589 21.80 -12.97 7.88
N LYS A 590 22.85 -12.27 8.36
CA LYS A 590 22.74 -11.27 9.43
C LYS A 590 21.94 -10.04 8.98
N GLU A 591 22.16 -9.55 7.76
CA GLU A 591 21.43 -8.44 7.18
C GLU A 591 19.98 -8.83 6.87
N LEU A 592 19.76 -10.02 6.28
CA LEU A 592 18.43 -10.57 6.05
C LEU A 592 17.65 -10.67 7.36
N ASN A 593 18.26 -11.13 8.46
CA ASN A 593 17.61 -11.16 9.77
C ASN A 593 17.23 -9.77 10.31
N ARG A 594 18.00 -8.73 9.99
CA ARG A 594 17.68 -7.35 10.35
C ARG A 594 16.53 -6.80 9.50
N ILE A 595 16.51 -7.08 8.20
CA ILE A 595 15.41 -6.72 7.29
C ILE A 595 14.13 -7.44 7.70
N ARG A 596 14.21 -8.75 7.99
CA ARG A 596 13.13 -9.59 8.54
C ARG A 596 12.53 -8.96 9.80
N ARG A 597 13.38 -8.53 10.75
CA ARG A 597 12.96 -7.83 11.96
C ARG A 597 12.25 -6.51 11.63
N TRP A 598 12.79 -5.70 10.74
CA TRP A 598 12.17 -4.42 10.38
C TRP A 598 10.78 -4.61 9.76
N CYS A 599 10.65 -5.58 8.85
CA CYS A 599 9.40 -5.91 8.15
C CYS A 599 8.34 -6.46 9.11
N ILE A 600 8.68 -7.40 9.99
CA ILE A 600 7.68 -8.01 10.90
C ILE A 600 7.16 -6.99 11.92
N MET A 601 7.99 -6.03 12.32
CA MET A 601 7.61 -4.92 13.20
C MET A 601 6.66 -3.91 12.55
N ARG A 602 6.34 -4.05 11.26
CA ARG A 602 5.33 -3.23 10.59
C ARG A 602 3.90 -3.68 10.91
N GLN A 603 3.72 -4.87 11.48
CA GLN A 603 2.39 -5.36 11.84
C GLN A 603 1.90 -4.69 13.12
N GLN A 604 0.69 -4.12 13.07
CA GLN A 604 -0.07 -3.68 14.23
C GLN A 604 -1.33 -4.55 14.33
N ASN A 605 -2.39 -4.17 13.63
CA ASN A 605 -3.53 -5.01 13.29
C ASN A 605 -3.46 -5.42 11.80
N GLY A 606 -3.44 -4.43 10.90
CA GLY A 606 -2.87 -4.55 9.55
C GLY A 606 -1.39 -4.15 9.55
N TYR A 607 -0.89 -3.67 8.42
CA TYR A 607 0.49 -3.22 8.26
C TYR A 607 0.57 -1.72 7.98
N HIS A 608 1.61 -1.07 8.50
CA HIS A 608 1.97 0.31 8.11
C HIS A 608 3.27 0.35 7.30
N GLY A 609 3.42 1.35 6.44
CA GLY A 609 4.62 1.49 5.60
C GLY A 609 5.87 1.90 6.37
N ARG A 610 5.73 2.54 7.53
CA ARG A 610 6.83 3.17 8.29
C ARG A 610 6.54 3.22 9.78
N PRO A 611 7.58 3.27 10.65
CA PRO A 611 7.39 3.40 12.09
C PRO A 611 6.51 4.61 12.44
N ASN A 612 5.63 4.44 13.44
CA ASN A 612 4.74 5.50 13.94
C ASN A 612 3.74 6.09 12.92
N LYS A 613 3.53 5.46 11.76
CA LYS A 613 2.46 5.83 10.82
C LYS A 613 1.23 4.93 11.00
N PRO A 614 0.02 5.38 10.64
CA PRO A 614 -1.16 4.52 10.66
C PRO A 614 -1.00 3.36 9.68
N VAL A 615 -1.70 2.26 9.97
CA VAL A 615 -1.85 1.12 9.05
C VAL A 615 -2.60 1.53 7.79
N ASP A 616 -2.40 0.77 6.72
CA ASP A 616 -2.98 1.02 5.40
C ASP A 616 -3.08 -0.34 4.66
N THR A 617 -4.26 -0.62 4.08
CA THR A 617 -4.60 -1.91 3.47
C THR A 617 -3.53 -2.41 2.50
N CYS A 618 -2.95 -1.52 1.69
CA CYS A 618 -2.01 -1.94 0.64
C CYS A 618 -0.72 -2.55 1.21
N TYR A 619 -0.30 -2.20 2.44
CA TYR A 619 0.89 -2.80 3.06
C TYR A 619 0.68 -4.25 3.48
N SER A 620 -0.56 -4.73 3.54
CA SER A 620 -0.83 -6.15 3.70
C SER A 620 -0.25 -6.97 2.54
N PHE A 621 -0.16 -6.37 1.35
CA PHE A 621 0.63 -6.91 0.25
C PHE A 621 2.08 -6.43 0.29
N TRP A 622 2.37 -5.13 0.30
CA TRP A 622 3.78 -4.67 0.17
C TRP A 622 4.70 -5.29 1.24
N VAL A 623 4.31 -5.21 2.51
CA VAL A 623 5.10 -5.82 3.59
C VAL A 623 4.87 -7.32 3.68
N GLY A 624 3.62 -7.79 3.51
CA GLY A 624 3.30 -9.22 3.57
C GLY A 624 4.06 -10.05 2.52
N ALA A 625 4.10 -9.59 1.27
CA ALA A 625 4.83 -10.21 0.18
C ALA A 625 6.34 -10.19 0.43
N THR A 626 6.88 -9.08 0.97
CA THR A 626 8.29 -9.03 1.42
C THR A 626 8.57 -10.11 2.47
N LEU A 627 7.72 -10.23 3.49
CA LEU A 627 7.84 -11.27 4.52
C LEU A 627 7.70 -12.68 3.94
N LYS A 628 6.91 -12.84 2.88
CA LYS A 628 6.74 -14.11 2.15
C LYS A 628 8.02 -14.47 1.40
N LEU A 629 8.64 -13.51 0.71
CA LEU A 629 9.93 -13.67 0.04
C LEU A 629 11.07 -13.96 1.03
N LEU A 630 10.99 -13.41 2.23
CA LEU A 630 11.96 -13.65 3.32
C LEU A 630 11.65 -14.90 4.17
N ASN A 631 10.68 -15.72 3.77
CA ASN A 631 10.30 -16.98 4.43
C ASN A 631 9.93 -16.86 5.92
N ILE A 632 9.33 -15.74 6.33
CA ILE A 632 8.89 -15.51 7.72
C ILE A 632 7.44 -15.02 7.86
N PHE A 633 6.69 -14.91 6.76
CA PHE A 633 5.30 -14.48 6.79
C PHE A 633 4.41 -15.36 7.68
N GLN A 634 4.69 -16.66 7.76
CA GLN A 634 3.99 -17.63 8.60
C GLN A 634 4.05 -17.33 10.11
N TYR A 635 4.96 -16.46 10.54
CA TYR A 635 5.09 -16.04 11.94
C TYR A 635 4.29 -14.76 12.28
N THR A 636 3.54 -14.23 11.32
CA THR A 636 2.69 -13.03 11.51
C THR A 636 1.30 -13.40 12.02
N ASN A 637 0.57 -12.43 12.56
CA ASN A 637 -0.80 -12.64 13.01
C ASN A 637 -1.80 -12.52 11.85
N PHE A 638 -2.19 -13.65 11.25
CA PHE A 638 -3.10 -13.66 10.09
C PHE A 638 -4.49 -13.13 10.42
N GLU A 639 -5.04 -13.48 11.58
CA GLU A 639 -6.40 -13.10 11.97
C GLU A 639 -6.56 -11.59 12.10
N LYS A 640 -5.63 -10.91 12.77
CA LYS A 640 -5.64 -9.44 12.90
C LYS A 640 -5.50 -8.76 11.55
N ASN A 641 -4.61 -9.28 10.69
CA ASN A 641 -4.41 -8.72 9.36
C ASN A 641 -5.68 -8.86 8.51
N ARG A 642 -6.25 -10.07 8.47
CA ARG A 642 -7.50 -10.36 7.77
C ARG A 642 -8.64 -9.46 8.25
N ASN A 643 -8.80 -9.33 9.56
CA ASN A 643 -9.85 -8.48 10.15
C ASN A 643 -9.67 -7.00 9.79
N TYR A 644 -8.44 -6.51 9.72
CA TYR A 644 -8.16 -5.14 9.26
C TYR A 644 -8.46 -4.96 7.77
N ILE A 645 -8.06 -5.90 6.90
CA ILE A 645 -8.36 -5.81 5.46
C ILE A 645 -9.88 -5.80 5.26
N LEU A 646 -10.62 -6.70 5.91
CA LEU A 646 -12.07 -6.77 5.77
C LEU A 646 -12.81 -5.58 6.38
N SER A 647 -12.22 -4.85 7.33
CA SER A 647 -12.83 -3.63 7.86
C SER A 647 -12.70 -2.43 6.91
N THR A 648 -11.85 -2.52 5.87
CA THR A 648 -11.73 -1.49 4.83
C THR A 648 -12.54 -1.83 3.57
N GLN A 649 -13.30 -2.92 3.59
CA GLN A 649 -14.17 -3.33 2.49
C GLN A 649 -15.39 -2.41 2.40
N ASP A 650 -15.65 -1.87 1.21
CA ASP A 650 -16.92 -1.21 0.93
C ASP A 650 -17.97 -2.27 0.56
N ARG A 651 -19.01 -2.40 1.38
CA ARG A 651 -20.06 -3.40 1.19
C ARG A 651 -21.12 -3.00 0.18
N LEU A 652 -21.18 -1.73 -0.23
CA LEU A 652 -22.18 -1.21 -1.15
C LEU A 652 -21.65 -1.23 -2.59
N VAL A 653 -20.49 -0.64 -2.84
CA VAL A 653 -19.90 -0.57 -4.19
C VAL A 653 -18.86 -1.66 -4.45
N GLY A 654 -18.40 -2.35 -3.40
CA GLY A 654 -17.31 -3.31 -3.50
C GLY A 654 -15.93 -2.66 -3.46
N GLY A 655 -14.89 -3.50 -3.49
CA GLY A 655 -13.51 -3.05 -3.36
C GLY A 655 -13.08 -2.76 -1.92
N PHE A 656 -11.85 -2.29 -1.78
CA PHE A 656 -11.24 -1.98 -0.49
C PHE A 656 -10.66 -0.57 -0.53
N ALA A 657 -10.71 0.10 0.61
CA ALA A 657 -10.10 1.39 0.82
C ALA A 657 -8.79 1.24 1.61
N LYS A 658 -8.09 2.36 1.78
CA LYS A 658 -6.91 2.47 2.65
C LYS A 658 -7.23 2.21 4.13
N TRP A 659 -8.34 2.77 4.59
CA TRP A 659 -8.81 2.76 5.97
C TRP A 659 -10.29 2.38 6.04
N PRO A 660 -10.79 1.92 7.19
CA PRO A 660 -12.23 1.77 7.42
C PRO A 660 -12.95 3.09 7.18
N ASP A 661 -14.19 3.01 6.71
CA ASP A 661 -15.06 4.17 6.45
C ASP A 661 -14.43 5.20 5.48
N SER A 662 -13.60 4.74 4.55
CA SER A 662 -12.99 5.55 3.50
C SER A 662 -13.41 5.04 2.11
N HIS A 663 -13.26 5.86 1.08
CA HIS A 663 -13.65 5.49 -0.27
C HIS A 663 -12.71 4.44 -0.87
N PRO A 664 -13.25 3.36 -1.48
CA PRO A 664 -12.43 2.36 -2.14
C PRO A 664 -11.84 2.90 -3.45
N ASP A 665 -10.70 2.32 -3.86
CA ASP A 665 -10.06 2.59 -5.14
C ASP A 665 -9.45 1.31 -5.72
N ALA A 666 -9.08 1.34 -7.00
CA ALA A 666 -8.57 0.16 -7.71
C ALA A 666 -7.27 -0.39 -7.08
N LEU A 667 -6.40 0.49 -6.57
CA LEU A 667 -5.12 0.10 -5.98
C LEU A 667 -5.33 -0.66 -4.67
N HIS A 668 -6.12 -0.10 -3.75
CA HIS A 668 -6.38 -0.74 -2.47
C HIS A 668 -7.28 -1.96 -2.62
N ALA A 669 -8.22 -1.96 -3.57
CA ALA A 669 -8.99 -3.16 -3.91
C ALA A 669 -8.07 -4.31 -4.33
N TYR A 670 -7.17 -4.08 -5.28
CA TYR A 670 -6.22 -5.09 -5.74
C TYR A 670 -5.28 -5.55 -4.63
N PHE A 671 -4.60 -4.63 -3.92
CA PHE A 671 -3.65 -5.02 -2.89
C PHE A 671 -4.31 -5.57 -1.62
N GLY A 672 -5.57 -5.24 -1.35
CA GLY A 672 -6.39 -5.90 -0.32
C GLY A 672 -6.62 -7.37 -0.67
N ILE A 673 -7.04 -7.65 -1.91
CA ILE A 673 -7.20 -9.02 -2.44
C ILE A 673 -5.87 -9.78 -2.39
N CYS A 674 -4.76 -9.17 -2.83
CA CYS A 674 -3.44 -9.82 -2.75
C CYS A 674 -2.98 -10.04 -1.31
N GLY A 675 -3.29 -9.14 -0.37
CA GLY A 675 -3.05 -9.34 1.06
C GLY A 675 -3.81 -10.54 1.63
N LEU A 676 -5.07 -10.73 1.22
CA LEU A 676 -5.89 -11.89 1.56
C LEU A 676 -5.38 -13.19 0.89
N SER A 677 -4.88 -13.09 -0.34
CA SER A 677 -4.24 -14.20 -1.05
C SER A 677 -3.04 -14.76 -0.29
N LEU A 678 -2.19 -13.89 0.28
CA LEU A 678 -0.99 -14.32 1.02
C LEU A 678 -1.30 -15.19 2.24
N ILE A 679 -2.43 -14.95 2.91
CA ILE A 679 -2.90 -15.74 4.07
C ILE A 679 -3.76 -16.96 3.67
N GLY A 680 -4.02 -17.16 2.38
CA GLY A 680 -4.79 -18.30 1.86
C GLY A 680 -6.31 -18.14 2.00
N GLU A 681 -6.84 -16.93 1.83
CA GLU A 681 -8.28 -16.68 1.83
C GLU A 681 -9.01 -17.54 0.79
N SER A 682 -10.16 -18.10 1.18
CA SER A 682 -10.96 -18.95 0.29
C SER A 682 -11.52 -18.16 -0.89
N GLY A 683 -11.47 -18.75 -2.09
CA GLY A 683 -11.98 -18.12 -3.31
C GLY A 683 -11.03 -17.09 -3.95
N ILE A 684 -9.83 -16.89 -3.39
CA ILE A 684 -8.80 -16.04 -3.98
C ILE A 684 -7.62 -16.90 -4.41
N CYS A 685 -7.15 -16.74 -5.65
CA CYS A 685 -5.98 -17.43 -6.17
C CYS A 685 -4.73 -17.08 -5.36
N LYS A 686 -3.66 -17.88 -5.49
CA LYS A 686 -2.36 -17.53 -4.90
C LYS A 686 -1.68 -16.44 -5.74
N VAL A 687 -1.16 -15.41 -5.09
CA VAL A 687 -0.34 -14.37 -5.73
C VAL A 687 1.12 -14.79 -5.72
N HIS A 688 1.83 -14.56 -6.82
CA HIS A 688 3.28 -14.66 -6.89
C HIS A 688 3.89 -13.42 -6.20
N PRO A 689 4.57 -13.56 -5.06
CA PRO A 689 4.92 -12.43 -4.20
C PRO A 689 5.94 -11.46 -4.81
N ALA A 690 6.86 -11.91 -5.68
CA ALA A 690 7.82 -11.00 -6.33
C ALA A 690 7.25 -10.34 -7.60
N LEU A 691 6.64 -11.12 -8.50
CA LEU A 691 6.15 -10.65 -9.80
C LEU A 691 4.81 -9.88 -9.74
N ASN A 692 4.09 -9.97 -8.62
CA ASN A 692 2.82 -9.25 -8.40
C ASN A 692 1.75 -9.60 -9.45
N VAL A 693 1.61 -10.88 -9.74
CA VAL A 693 0.54 -11.47 -10.58
C VAL A 693 0.07 -12.78 -9.93
N SER A 694 -1.02 -13.39 -10.38
CA SER A 694 -1.40 -14.72 -9.90
C SER A 694 -0.30 -15.76 -10.19
N THR A 695 -0.20 -16.82 -9.39
CA THR A 695 0.71 -17.94 -9.69
C THR A 695 0.42 -18.56 -11.06
N ARG A 696 -0.86 -18.57 -11.47
CA ARG A 696 -1.31 -19.00 -12.80
C ARG A 696 -0.69 -18.18 -13.93
N ALA A 697 -0.75 -16.85 -13.83
CA ALA A 697 -0.12 -15.95 -14.80
C ALA A 697 1.40 -16.13 -14.83
N SER A 698 2.02 -16.33 -13.66
CA SER A 698 3.47 -16.62 -13.56
C SER A 698 3.86 -17.97 -14.19
N GLU A 699 3.06 -19.01 -14.00
CA GLU A 699 3.27 -20.34 -14.62
C GLU A 699 3.15 -20.26 -16.13
N ARG A 700 2.15 -19.51 -16.61
CA ARG A 700 1.99 -19.21 -18.04
C ARG A 700 3.20 -18.49 -18.62
N LEU A 701 3.70 -17.48 -17.92
CA LEU A 701 4.92 -16.77 -18.31
C LEU A 701 6.13 -17.71 -18.39
N HIS A 702 6.29 -18.60 -17.40
CA HIS A 702 7.35 -19.61 -17.43
C HIS A 702 7.23 -20.52 -18.66
N HIS A 703 6.01 -20.94 -19.01
CA HIS A 703 5.78 -21.73 -20.22
C HIS A 703 6.16 -20.95 -21.50
N LEU A 704 5.82 -19.67 -21.59
CA LEU A 704 6.24 -18.80 -22.71
C LEU A 704 7.78 -18.71 -22.82
N HIS A 705 8.49 -18.58 -21.70
CA HIS A 705 9.96 -18.58 -21.69
C HIS A 705 10.55 -19.88 -22.25
N GLN A 706 9.97 -21.04 -21.92
CA GLN A 706 10.40 -22.32 -22.49
C GLN A 706 10.15 -22.40 -24.00
N ILE A 707 9.02 -21.87 -24.48
CA ILE A 707 8.71 -21.78 -25.91
C ILE A 707 9.74 -20.89 -26.64
N TRP A 708 10.14 -19.76 -26.05
CA TRP A 708 11.15 -18.89 -26.67
C TRP A 708 12.52 -19.57 -26.74
N LYS A 709 12.94 -20.28 -25.68
CA LYS A 709 14.21 -21.03 -25.66
C LYS A 709 14.29 -22.10 -26.73
N THR A 710 13.21 -22.88 -26.89
CA THR A 710 13.14 -23.94 -27.93
C THR A 710 13.18 -23.36 -29.34
N ARG A 711 12.49 -22.24 -29.61
CA ARG A 711 12.56 -21.56 -30.91
C ARG A 711 13.97 -21.06 -31.22
N THR A 712 14.67 -20.47 -30.25
CA THR A 712 16.05 -20.01 -30.43
C THR A 712 16.99 -21.17 -30.76
N LEU A 713 16.89 -22.29 -30.02
CA LEU A 713 17.71 -23.49 -30.27
C LEU A 713 17.48 -24.07 -31.68
N ASN A 714 16.22 -24.19 -32.09
CA ASN A 714 15.87 -24.69 -33.43
C ASN A 714 16.35 -23.73 -34.55
N SER A 715 16.29 -22.41 -34.32
CA SER A 715 16.81 -21.43 -35.29
C SER A 715 18.32 -21.49 -35.46
N VAL A 716 19.08 -21.74 -34.37
CA VAL A 716 20.53 -21.90 -34.40
C VAL A 716 20.92 -23.22 -35.08
N GLN A 717 20.19 -24.32 -34.83
CA GLN A 717 20.41 -25.59 -35.53
C GLN A 717 20.12 -25.51 -37.03
N MET A 718 19.07 -24.78 -37.45
CA MET A 718 18.79 -24.56 -38.88
C MET A 718 19.83 -23.67 -39.56
N ALA A 719 20.35 -22.64 -38.87
CA ALA A 719 21.43 -21.81 -39.40
C ALA A 719 22.75 -22.59 -39.56
N HIS A 720 23.03 -23.55 -38.67
CA HIS A 720 24.21 -24.42 -38.77
C HIS A 720 24.09 -25.48 -39.87
N THR A 721 22.88 -25.93 -40.21
CA THR A 721 22.67 -26.84 -41.35
C THR A 721 22.76 -26.11 -42.69
N SER A 722 22.29 -24.86 -42.78
CA SER A 722 22.43 -24.03 -44.00
C SER A 722 23.84 -23.49 -44.28
N LEU A 723 24.78 -23.61 -43.32
CA LEU A 723 26.19 -23.24 -43.50
C LEU A 723 27.07 -24.43 -43.92
N HIS A 724 26.50 -25.64 -43.94
CA HIS A 724 27.17 -26.87 -44.36
C HIS A 724 26.70 -27.41 -45.72
N ASP A 725 25.67 -26.79 -46.31
CA ASP A 725 25.28 -26.91 -47.71
C ASP A 725 25.78 -25.69 -48.49
#